data_AF-A0A671QXZ1-F1
#
_entry.id   AF-A0A671QXZ1-F1
#
_cell.length_a   1.000
_cell.length_b   1.000
_cell.length_c   1.000
_cell.angle_alpha   90.00
_cell.angle_beta   90.00
_cell.angle_gamma   90.00
#
_symmetry.space_group_name_H-M   'P 1'
#
loop_
_entity.id
_entity.type
_entity.pdbx_description
1 polymer ?
#
loop_
_entity_poly.entity_id
_entity_poly.type
_entity_poly.pdbx_seq_one_letter_code
_entity_poly.pdbx_strand_id
1 'polypeptide(L)'
;MNAFHRQGLGKNTVVLVLVLSAARCCQAFNLDVRFAVAKEGKTAGSLFGLSVALHEQVVGEKRHLLLVGAPKEKAESGVSANETGDVYACPITADTKDCRRLNLLNSNPKNDVMDGMWLGVSIASQSQPGGRVLACGHRYVRNFATNFRMIGRCYVRGNDLQYNTADSQWQSYSEVCDPRDDQTSEGMCLAGMSANDVKFPSNHFPSYAGNTFSLCKLPNLKRGNIYIGYSIAVAQDVLSKDKDTVVTGAPRDEARGSVTMAEVFKASVSGEVKIKATVVGEQIGSYFGSSVAIVDLNNDGWKDLIVGAPFYFDRRKDEGGAVYVYMNQNGSFRDKADVVLTGPKDSAFGMAVVAIGDVNQDGFQDFAVGAPYHSKGRVYIWMGNKTGISQMPSQVIDGKDIPGGGFQTFGYSISGGMDVDRNSYPDIAVGSLDDRVVLLRARPVIHLNNSFTVTPSVISPEDCDSKTIQDKVAPIVFLLSVSLVEPVPSGRQTLEDLSAFPVISQRYALTGRAEIHIQKACGSDNKCESNLQMMAAFTDEQNTPFPTQNGLQIFHYTTDVKKLKLMVNVSNVKSQDRKAEDAYGALLNVTIPTSLSFSSLNPKVKSIDVLRNYTLVPSTVEIEITFETAEITIDMQEIQTELQLSTPFSEFRTEYSGKVVGESAMKSTSDIGSPVEFNLTVALFGKPLGNLGFLEVVFQWPYAVANQKWLLYLSEIQMAGTSKQSCVPENNVVNPLNLTTKTKLRVFWLSLLILSQCQNCGTGSALCQTFTCPLLGMDTSANLTVRARVWNSTMLEDYNAARVLVFGSATLSLKTEKSTIKMSNYTREFTVAIDPAEAEELQYEVPLWIIIVSVLAGVILLGLIVILLWKCGFFKRANTRELYEAKAQKAEMKTQPSENNRLTEED
;
A
#
# COMPACT_ATOMS: atom_id res chain seq x y z
N MET A 1 21.72 7.82 -48.16
CA MET A 1 22.01 7.28 -49.52
C MET A 1 22.10 5.76 -49.42
N ASN A 2 21.93 5.04 -50.53
CA ASN A 2 22.08 3.58 -50.71
C ASN A 2 20.94 2.64 -50.21
N ALA A 3 19.82 2.70 -50.93
CA ALA A 3 19.32 1.62 -51.80
C ALA A 3 19.15 0.14 -51.32
N PHE A 4 17.89 -0.33 -51.43
CA PHE A 4 17.42 -1.70 -51.80
C PHE A 4 17.81 -2.90 -50.91
N HIS A 5 16.85 -3.70 -50.42
CA HIS A 5 16.01 -4.54 -51.29
C HIS A 5 14.59 -4.83 -50.75
N ARG A 6 13.60 -4.86 -51.67
CA ARG A 6 12.31 -5.55 -51.46
C ARG A 6 12.45 -7.03 -51.84
N GLN A 7 11.83 -7.92 -51.06
CA GLN A 7 11.19 -9.14 -51.56
C GLN A 7 9.87 -9.32 -50.80
N GLY A 8 8.85 -9.87 -51.46
CA GLY A 8 7.52 -10.03 -50.89
C GLY A 8 7.02 -11.47 -50.95
N LEU A 9 6.66 -12.00 -49.80
CA LEU A 9 5.63 -13.03 -49.61
C LEU A 9 4.55 -12.37 -48.73
N GLY A 10 3.26 -12.71 -48.79
CA GLY A 10 2.63 -13.86 -49.44
C GLY A 10 1.56 -14.42 -48.51
N LYS A 11 0.37 -13.81 -48.53
CA LYS A 11 -0.93 -14.14 -47.89
C LYS A 11 -0.96 -15.11 -46.68
N ASN A 12 -1.73 -14.69 -45.67
CA ASN A 12 -2.37 -15.51 -44.63
C ASN A 12 -1.46 -16.09 -43.53
N THR A 13 -1.02 -15.22 -42.62
CA THR A 13 -0.89 -15.60 -41.20
C THR A 13 -1.25 -14.40 -40.33
N VAL A 14 -2.42 -14.45 -39.68
CA VAL A 14 -2.73 -13.50 -38.60
C VAL A 14 -1.95 -13.97 -37.37
N VAL A 15 -0.68 -13.57 -37.29
CA VAL A 15 0.08 -13.71 -36.05
C VAL A 15 -0.49 -12.67 -35.10
N LEU A 16 -1.35 -13.11 -34.19
CA LEU A 16 -1.76 -12.33 -33.04
C LEU A 16 -0.52 -12.15 -32.17
N VAL A 17 0.25 -11.09 -32.43
CA VAL A 17 1.34 -10.66 -31.55
C VAL A 17 0.69 -10.13 -30.28
N LEU A 18 0.41 -11.05 -29.36
CA LEU A 18 0.35 -10.75 -27.94
C LEU A 18 1.71 -10.18 -27.57
N VAL A 19 1.82 -8.86 -27.67
CA VAL A 19 2.80 -8.11 -26.89
C VAL A 19 2.38 -8.29 -25.44
N LEU A 20 2.79 -9.44 -24.88
CA LEU A 20 3.13 -9.54 -23.48
C LEU A 20 4.27 -8.56 -23.28
N SER A 21 3.89 -7.28 -23.12
CA SER A 21 4.71 -6.30 -22.47
C SER A 21 5.09 -6.93 -21.15
N ALA A 22 6.36 -7.35 -21.06
CA ALA A 22 6.97 -7.66 -19.81
C ALA A 22 6.95 -6.35 -19.02
N ALA A 23 5.85 -6.15 -18.28
CA ALA A 23 5.77 -5.23 -17.18
C ALA A 23 6.78 -5.73 -16.15
N ARG A 24 8.06 -5.42 -16.39
CA ARG A 24 8.97 -5.12 -15.29
C ARG A 24 8.19 -4.12 -14.45
N CYS A 25 7.82 -4.52 -13.24
CA CYS A 25 7.31 -3.60 -12.23
C CYS A 25 8.45 -2.65 -11.83
N CYS A 26 8.81 -1.75 -12.74
CA CYS A 26 9.35 -0.46 -12.40
C CYS A 26 8.20 0.29 -11.72
N GLN A 27 7.98 -0.01 -10.43
CA GLN A 27 7.34 0.93 -9.53
C GLN A 27 8.26 2.15 -9.49
N ALA A 28 8.01 3.07 -10.41
CA ALA A 28 8.75 4.32 -10.55
C ALA A 28 8.35 5.24 -9.40
N PHE A 29 8.89 4.93 -8.23
CA PHE A 29 9.21 5.94 -7.23
C PHE A 29 10.17 6.96 -7.83
N ASN A 30 10.26 8.13 -7.21
CA ASN A 30 10.64 9.33 -7.93
C ASN A 30 12.16 9.55 -8.14
N LEU A 31 13.05 8.75 -7.55
CA LEU A 31 14.48 8.82 -7.88
C LEU A 31 14.73 8.33 -9.32
N ASP A 32 15.31 9.19 -10.16
CA ASP A 32 15.58 8.88 -11.56
C ASP A 32 16.88 8.09 -11.74
N VAL A 33 16.76 6.98 -12.47
CA VAL A 33 17.89 6.08 -12.83
C VAL A 33 18.41 6.32 -14.24
N ARG A 34 17.73 7.13 -15.06
CA ARG A 34 17.97 7.31 -16.51
C ARG A 34 18.96 8.43 -16.80
N PHE A 35 18.94 9.48 -15.99
CA PHE A 35 19.79 10.67 -16.08
C PHE A 35 20.67 10.83 -14.82
N ALA A 36 21.08 9.69 -14.28
CA ALA A 36 21.99 9.57 -13.15
C ALA A 36 23.39 10.13 -13.48
N VAL A 37 24.01 10.81 -12.52
CA VAL A 37 25.35 11.39 -12.67
C VAL A 37 26.38 10.42 -12.12
N ALA A 38 27.10 9.73 -13.02
CA ALA A 38 28.18 8.81 -12.64
C ALA A 38 29.54 9.51 -12.63
N LYS A 39 30.41 9.14 -11.68
CA LYS A 39 31.82 9.58 -11.62
C LYS A 39 32.74 8.38 -11.43
N GLU A 40 33.91 8.43 -12.05
CA GLU A 40 34.92 7.36 -12.06
C GLU A 40 36.24 7.82 -11.41
N GLY A 41 36.83 6.95 -10.59
CA GLY A 41 38.17 7.12 -10.03
C GLY A 41 39.25 7.06 -11.12
N LYS A 42 40.34 7.82 -10.92
CA LYS A 42 41.45 7.92 -11.89
C LYS A 42 42.44 6.75 -11.76
N THR A 43 42.50 6.12 -10.58
CA THR A 43 43.37 4.98 -10.28
C THR A 43 42.52 3.74 -10.07
N ALA A 44 42.74 2.70 -10.88
CA ALA A 44 42.08 1.40 -10.69
C ALA A 44 42.54 0.73 -9.38
N GLY A 45 41.60 0.21 -8.59
CA GLY A 45 41.82 -0.38 -7.27
C GLY A 45 42.00 0.63 -6.15
N SER A 46 41.66 1.92 -6.37
CA SER A 46 41.71 2.99 -5.36
C SER A 46 40.60 2.92 -4.32
N LEU A 47 39.56 2.12 -4.60
CA LEU A 47 38.29 2.07 -3.87
C LEU A 47 37.57 3.43 -3.85
N PHE A 48 37.67 4.19 -4.94
CA PHE A 48 36.92 5.43 -5.13
C PHE A 48 35.42 5.14 -5.06
N GLY A 49 34.72 5.70 -4.06
CA GLY A 49 33.32 5.38 -3.75
C GLY A 49 33.14 4.52 -2.50
N LEU A 50 34.21 4.13 -1.80
CA LEU A 50 34.10 3.45 -0.50
C LEU A 50 33.39 4.32 0.55
N SER A 51 33.61 5.63 0.53
CA SER A 51 32.81 6.60 1.29
C SER A 51 32.36 7.75 0.39
N VAL A 52 31.17 8.30 0.67
CA VAL A 52 30.53 9.35 -0.13
C VAL A 52 29.86 10.37 0.79
N ALA A 53 29.87 11.64 0.42
CA ALA A 53 29.12 12.69 1.11
C ALA A 53 28.68 13.79 0.13
N LEU A 54 27.45 14.28 0.29
CA LEU A 54 26.96 15.49 -0.38
C LEU A 54 27.43 16.74 0.37
N HIS A 55 27.82 17.79 -0.36
CA HIS A 55 28.37 19.01 0.22
C HIS A 55 27.87 20.28 -0.50
N GLU A 56 27.29 21.21 0.26
CA GLU A 56 26.96 22.56 -0.21
C GLU A 56 28.12 23.52 0.08
N GLN A 57 28.83 23.95 -0.97
CA GLN A 57 29.76 25.07 -0.90
C GLN A 57 28.99 26.37 -1.06
N VAL A 58 28.93 27.18 0.01
CA VAL A 58 28.34 28.54 0.02
C VAL A 58 29.39 29.64 0.10
N VAL A 59 30.61 29.30 0.56
CA VAL A 59 31.76 30.22 0.66
C VAL A 59 32.56 30.20 -0.65
N GLY A 60 32.73 31.37 -1.26
CA GLY A 60 33.37 31.51 -2.57
C GLY A 60 32.38 31.23 -3.70
N GLU A 61 32.69 30.24 -4.54
CA GLU A 61 31.83 29.82 -5.65
C GLU A 61 30.68 28.95 -5.12
N LYS A 62 29.43 29.42 -5.24
CA LYS A 62 28.25 28.71 -4.73
C LYS A 62 27.90 27.51 -5.60
N ARG A 63 28.04 26.28 -5.08
CA ARG A 63 27.77 25.04 -5.80
C ARG A 63 27.56 23.85 -4.86
N HIS A 64 26.91 22.82 -5.37
CA HIS A 64 26.90 21.49 -4.74
C HIS A 64 28.05 20.65 -5.30
N LEU A 65 28.65 19.84 -4.43
CA LEU A 65 29.76 18.95 -4.73
C LEU A 65 29.49 17.56 -4.16
N LEU A 66 29.88 16.54 -4.92
CA LEU A 66 29.94 15.17 -4.44
C LEU A 66 31.37 14.89 -3.94
N LEU A 67 31.50 14.62 -2.64
CA LEU A 67 32.77 14.22 -2.03
C LEU A 67 32.89 12.70 -2.03
N VAL A 68 34.05 12.20 -2.46
CA VAL A 68 34.28 10.76 -2.69
C VAL A 68 35.60 10.33 -2.09
N GLY A 69 35.56 9.30 -1.25
CA GLY A 69 36.74 8.72 -0.62
C GLY A 69 37.36 7.65 -1.51
N ALA A 70 38.69 7.69 -1.64
CA ALA A 70 39.49 6.70 -2.35
C ALA A 70 40.66 6.25 -1.45
N PRO A 71 40.42 5.41 -0.43
CA PRO A 71 41.41 5.08 0.60
C PRO A 71 42.64 4.32 0.10
N LYS A 72 42.61 3.78 -1.11
CA LYS A 72 43.76 3.13 -1.76
C LYS A 72 44.33 3.94 -2.93
N GLU A 73 44.03 5.23 -2.99
CA GLU A 73 44.66 6.14 -3.95
C GLU A 73 46.17 6.28 -3.67
N LYS A 74 46.94 6.42 -4.74
CA LYS A 74 48.40 6.56 -4.68
C LYS A 74 48.79 7.83 -3.94
N ALA A 75 49.92 7.78 -3.25
CA ALA A 75 50.49 8.93 -2.57
C ALA A 75 50.73 10.10 -3.54
N GLU A 76 50.57 11.33 -3.05
CA GLU A 76 50.91 12.53 -3.82
C GLU A 76 52.43 12.66 -3.98
N SER A 77 52.87 13.27 -5.08
CA SER A 77 54.29 13.52 -5.35
C SER A 77 54.92 14.39 -4.26
N GLY A 78 55.84 13.81 -3.48
CA GLY A 78 56.51 14.46 -2.35
C GLY A 78 56.16 13.85 -0.97
N VAL A 79 55.14 13.00 -0.89
CA VAL A 79 54.82 12.23 0.32
C VAL A 79 55.70 10.97 0.39
N SER A 80 56.14 10.58 1.58
CA SER A 80 57.02 9.41 1.78
C SER A 80 56.23 8.10 1.96
N ALA A 81 55.37 7.78 0.99
CA ALA A 81 54.52 6.59 0.95
C ALA A 81 54.23 6.17 -0.51
N ASN A 82 53.71 4.96 -0.73
CA ASN A 82 53.22 4.48 -2.03
C ASN A 82 51.70 4.66 -2.15
N GLU A 83 50.95 4.30 -1.12
CA GLU A 83 49.48 4.35 -1.04
C GLU A 83 49.08 5.10 0.23
N THR A 84 48.47 6.30 0.12
CA THR A 84 47.94 7.03 1.30
C THR A 84 46.42 6.98 1.37
N GLY A 85 45.77 6.89 0.21
CA GLY A 85 44.40 7.34 0.02
C GLY A 85 44.31 8.87 -0.14
N ASP A 86 43.16 9.35 -0.59
CA ASP A 86 42.75 10.76 -0.54
C ASP A 86 41.22 10.90 -0.70
N VAL A 87 40.74 12.14 -0.67
CA VAL A 87 39.38 12.53 -1.02
C VAL A 87 39.35 13.33 -2.31
N TYR A 88 38.31 13.11 -3.10
CA TYR A 88 37.99 13.84 -4.32
C TYR A 88 36.75 14.70 -4.11
N ALA A 89 36.72 15.88 -4.71
CA ALA A 89 35.52 16.67 -4.91
C ALA A 89 35.14 16.64 -6.41
N CYS A 90 33.94 16.17 -6.69
CA CYS A 90 33.37 16.03 -8.02
C CYS A 90 32.25 17.08 -8.21
N PRO A 91 32.29 17.91 -9.26
CA PRO A 91 31.19 18.79 -9.60
C PRO A 91 30.03 18.00 -10.22
N ILE A 92 28.82 18.54 -10.14
CA ILE A 92 27.61 17.89 -10.64
C ILE A 92 27.44 18.19 -12.13
N THR A 93 28.03 17.33 -12.94
CA THR A 93 28.16 17.44 -14.41
C THR A 93 28.04 16.06 -15.05
N ALA A 94 27.81 16.01 -16.35
CA ALA A 94 27.79 14.75 -17.11
C ALA A 94 29.20 14.17 -17.42
N ASP A 95 30.29 14.88 -17.13
CA ASP A 95 31.66 14.36 -17.32
C ASP A 95 31.99 13.38 -16.18
N THR A 96 32.39 12.16 -16.51
CA THR A 96 32.70 11.13 -15.51
C THR A 96 34.05 11.33 -14.80
N LYS A 97 34.96 12.18 -15.32
CA LYS A 97 36.39 12.23 -14.91
C LYS A 97 36.89 13.60 -14.44
N ASP A 98 36.01 14.57 -14.30
CA ASP A 98 36.31 15.94 -13.87
C ASP A 98 36.54 16.09 -12.34
N CYS A 99 36.44 15.02 -11.56
CA CYS A 99 36.74 15.00 -10.13
C CYS A 99 38.17 15.51 -9.82
N ARG A 100 38.26 16.44 -8.85
CA ARG A 100 39.50 17.05 -8.38
C ARG A 100 39.90 16.47 -7.02
N ARG A 101 41.14 15.97 -6.91
CA ARG A 101 41.74 15.52 -5.65
C ARG A 101 41.90 16.71 -4.68
N LEU A 102 41.70 16.49 -3.38
CA LEU A 102 41.77 17.55 -2.36
C LEU A 102 43.16 17.74 -1.74
N ASN A 103 44.10 16.81 -1.97
CA ASN A 103 45.50 16.89 -1.55
C ASN A 103 45.63 17.25 -0.07
N LEU A 104 45.05 16.42 0.81
CA LEU A 104 44.84 16.78 2.21
C LEU A 104 46.13 16.82 3.06
N LEU A 105 47.25 16.31 2.53
CA LEU A 105 48.53 16.11 3.22
C LEU A 105 49.49 17.31 3.06
N ASN A 106 49.43 18.25 4.00
CA ASN A 106 50.21 19.51 3.91
C ASN A 106 51.71 19.40 4.28
N SER A 107 52.16 18.36 4.98
CA SER A 107 53.60 18.10 5.23
C SER A 107 53.87 16.68 5.74
N ASN A 108 55.03 16.11 5.39
CA ASN A 108 55.51 14.82 5.94
C ASN A 108 55.99 15.02 7.39
N PRO A 109 55.33 14.44 8.42
CA PRO A 109 56.01 14.16 9.69
C PRO A 109 57.19 13.20 9.44
N LYS A 110 58.40 13.63 9.84
CA LYS A 110 59.58 12.76 9.78
C LYS A 110 59.42 11.63 10.80
N ASN A 111 59.31 10.39 10.28
CA ASN A 111 59.30 9.09 10.99
C ASN A 111 57.93 8.40 11.21
N ASP A 112 56.79 9.02 10.88
CA ASP A 112 55.48 8.33 10.94
C ASP A 112 55.26 7.42 9.71
N VAL A 113 54.39 6.41 9.83
CA VAL A 113 54.02 5.54 8.70
C VAL A 113 52.64 5.95 8.17
N MET A 114 52.66 6.54 6.97
CA MET A 114 51.47 6.95 6.21
C MET A 114 51.12 5.99 5.08
N ASP A 115 51.99 5.03 4.77
CA ASP A 115 51.72 4.00 3.75
C ASP A 115 50.63 3.04 4.25
N GLY A 116 49.57 2.89 3.46
CA GLY A 116 48.36 2.15 3.82
C GLY A 116 47.49 2.83 4.89
N MET A 117 47.59 4.15 5.10
CA MET A 117 46.80 4.86 6.14
C MET A 117 45.28 4.94 5.88
N TRP A 118 44.85 4.67 4.64
CA TRP A 118 43.45 4.63 4.21
C TRP A 118 42.71 5.98 4.37
N LEU A 119 43.35 7.07 3.95
CA LEU A 119 42.76 8.40 3.94
C LEU A 119 41.56 8.48 2.98
N GLY A 120 40.39 8.89 3.49
CA GLY A 120 39.13 8.80 2.76
C GLY A 120 38.35 7.51 3.04
N VAL A 121 38.72 6.72 4.07
CA VAL A 121 37.86 5.61 4.56
C VAL A 121 36.51 6.13 5.04
N SER A 122 36.49 7.33 5.63
CA SER A 122 35.30 8.02 6.09
C SER A 122 35.40 9.49 5.72
N ILE A 123 34.25 10.05 5.33
CA ILE A 123 34.05 11.46 5.01
C ILE A 123 32.75 11.89 5.69
N ALA A 124 32.75 13.05 6.32
CA ALA A 124 31.55 13.73 6.77
C ALA A 124 31.56 15.17 6.26
N SER A 125 30.47 15.59 5.62
CA SER A 125 30.15 17.00 5.40
C SER A 125 29.11 17.40 6.43
N GLN A 126 29.22 18.60 7.01
CA GLN A 126 28.15 19.12 7.86
C GLN A 126 26.91 19.49 7.02
N SER A 127 25.72 19.25 7.58
CA SER A 127 24.43 19.50 6.91
C SER A 127 23.99 20.98 6.97
N GLN A 128 24.68 21.81 7.75
CA GLN A 128 24.34 23.23 7.92
C GLN A 128 24.91 24.11 6.79
N PRO A 129 24.24 25.20 6.38
CA PRO A 129 24.80 26.16 5.43
C PRO A 129 26.15 26.70 5.92
N GLY A 130 27.19 26.63 5.08
CA GLY A 130 28.56 26.95 5.50
C GLY A 130 29.29 25.80 6.21
N GLY A 131 28.76 24.58 6.12
CA GLY A 131 29.28 23.38 6.74
C GLY A 131 30.72 23.04 6.36
N ARG A 132 31.49 22.52 7.33
CA ARG A 132 32.86 22.02 7.16
C ARG A 132 32.90 20.56 6.73
N VAL A 133 34.08 20.10 6.31
CA VAL A 133 34.33 18.72 5.89
C VAL A 133 35.40 18.08 6.78
N LEU A 134 35.14 16.84 7.21
CA LEU A 134 36.10 15.95 7.86
C LEU A 134 36.39 14.76 6.94
N ALA A 135 37.66 14.40 6.79
CA ALA A 135 38.10 13.18 6.12
C ALA A 135 39.18 12.46 6.94
N CYS A 136 39.09 11.14 7.08
CA CYS A 136 39.99 10.40 7.99
C CYS A 136 40.75 9.25 7.32
N GLY A 137 41.90 8.92 7.90
CA GLY A 137 42.72 7.75 7.63
C GLY A 137 42.95 6.94 8.91
N HIS A 138 42.03 6.02 9.21
CA HIS A 138 42.00 5.23 10.44
C HIS A 138 43.24 4.34 10.68
N ARG A 139 44.02 4.04 9.63
CA ARG A 139 45.22 3.20 9.70
C ARG A 139 46.53 3.98 9.80
N TYR A 140 46.47 5.31 9.95
CA TYR A 140 47.66 6.12 10.22
C TYR A 140 48.38 5.63 11.49
N VAL A 141 49.70 5.45 11.38
CA VAL A 141 50.56 4.97 12.46
C VAL A 141 51.49 6.08 12.90
N ARG A 142 51.32 6.52 14.15
CA ARG A 142 52.23 7.42 14.83
C ARG A 142 53.46 6.66 15.31
N ASN A 143 54.64 7.20 15.05
CA ASN A 143 55.88 6.72 15.63
C ASN A 143 56.21 7.55 16.89
N PHE A 144 56.14 6.91 18.06
CA PHE A 144 56.43 7.56 19.33
C PHE A 144 57.55 6.79 20.06
N ALA A 145 58.73 7.42 20.11
CA ALA A 145 59.99 6.83 20.57
C ALA A 145 60.39 5.56 19.80
N THR A 146 60.17 4.37 20.37
CA THR A 146 60.46 3.07 19.75
C THR A 146 59.20 2.27 19.40
N ASN A 147 58.02 2.84 19.63
CA ASN A 147 56.73 2.16 19.47
C ASN A 147 55.94 2.75 18.31
N PHE A 148 55.37 1.86 17.49
CA PHE A 148 54.42 2.21 16.44
C PHE A 148 53.00 2.03 16.97
N ARG A 149 52.17 3.07 16.89
CA ARG A 149 50.79 3.08 17.38
C ARG A 149 49.81 3.44 16.26
N MET A 150 48.86 2.55 15.95
CA MET A 150 47.85 2.79 14.93
C MET A 150 46.68 3.57 15.54
N ILE A 151 46.91 4.87 15.76
CA ILE A 151 45.94 5.76 16.39
C ILE A 151 44.87 6.28 15.42
N GLY A 152 45.14 6.26 14.10
CA GLY A 152 44.30 6.93 13.10
C GLY A 152 44.47 8.46 13.12
N ARG A 153 44.06 9.14 12.04
CA ARG A 153 44.14 10.62 11.92
C ARG A 153 43.06 11.18 11.01
N CYS A 154 42.60 12.39 11.30
CA CYS A 154 41.62 13.10 10.49
C CYS A 154 42.10 14.48 10.06
N TYR A 155 41.53 14.97 8.96
CA TYR A 155 41.84 16.24 8.32
C TYR A 155 40.55 17.03 8.17
N VAL A 156 40.57 18.28 8.64
CA VAL A 156 39.44 19.22 8.56
C VAL A 156 39.70 20.19 7.41
N ARG A 157 38.65 20.51 6.66
CA ARG A 157 38.63 21.57 5.65
C ARG A 157 37.42 22.48 5.86
N GLY A 158 37.57 23.75 5.48
CA GLY A 158 36.50 24.74 5.46
C GLY A 158 35.41 24.40 4.44
N ASN A 159 34.35 25.21 4.41
CA ASN A 159 33.27 25.08 3.42
C ASN A 159 33.73 25.32 1.97
N ASP A 160 34.84 26.05 1.79
CA ASP A 160 35.52 26.24 0.50
C ASP A 160 36.49 25.08 0.15
N LEU A 161 36.49 24.02 0.97
CA LEU A 161 37.40 22.88 0.95
C LEU A 161 38.89 23.24 1.18
N GLN A 162 39.18 24.45 1.68
CA GLN A 162 40.56 24.88 1.99
C GLN A 162 40.98 24.55 3.42
N TYR A 163 42.29 24.54 3.66
CA TYR A 163 42.84 24.36 5.00
C TYR A 163 42.82 25.69 5.78
N ASN A 164 42.18 25.69 6.95
CA ASN A 164 42.19 26.81 7.88
C ASN A 164 43.26 26.58 8.97
N THR A 165 44.15 27.55 9.17
CA THR A 165 45.21 27.46 10.20
C THR A 165 44.67 27.46 11.63
N ALA A 166 43.45 27.97 11.86
CA ALA A 166 42.74 27.83 13.14
C ALA A 166 42.38 26.37 13.47
N ASP A 167 42.26 25.51 12.45
CA ASP A 167 42.03 24.07 12.62
C ASP A 167 43.32 23.26 12.79
N SER A 168 44.45 23.93 12.99
CA SER A 168 45.72 23.28 13.34
C SER A 168 45.59 22.33 14.53
N GLN A 169 44.78 22.65 15.54
CA GLN A 169 44.51 21.76 16.69
C GLN A 169 43.98 20.36 16.31
N TRP A 170 43.26 20.23 15.18
CA TRP A 170 42.76 18.94 14.67
C TRP A 170 43.81 18.15 13.87
N GLN A 171 44.93 18.81 13.52
CA GLN A 171 45.95 18.32 12.60
C GLN A 171 47.37 18.47 13.19
N SER A 172 47.50 18.70 14.51
CA SER A 172 48.73 19.04 15.23
C SER A 172 49.05 18.03 16.35
N TYR A 173 50.09 18.32 17.14
CA TYR A 173 50.76 17.42 18.09
C TYR A 173 49.86 16.73 19.13
N SER A 174 48.75 17.37 19.53
CA SER A 174 47.71 16.75 20.35
C SER A 174 46.71 15.99 19.47
N GLU A 175 47.10 14.81 19.01
CA GLU A 175 46.22 13.89 18.26
C GLU A 175 44.99 13.51 19.11
N VAL A 176 43.89 13.13 18.45
CA VAL A 176 42.59 12.83 19.09
C VAL A 176 42.63 11.64 20.06
N CYS A 177 43.58 10.73 19.83
CA CYS A 177 43.87 9.55 20.64
C CYS A 177 45.36 9.54 21.01
N ASP A 178 45.68 9.27 22.27
CA ASP A 178 47.04 9.44 22.80
C ASP A 178 48.01 8.34 22.31
N PRO A 179 49.08 8.68 21.55
CA PRO A 179 50.07 7.72 21.09
C PRO A 179 51.02 7.22 22.20
N ARG A 180 50.94 7.77 23.42
CA ARG A 180 51.71 7.30 24.58
C ARG A 180 51.11 6.04 25.21
N ASP A 181 49.81 5.84 25.03
CA ASP A 181 49.07 4.69 25.54
C ASP A 181 49.45 3.39 24.85
N ASP A 182 48.97 2.27 25.37
CA ASP A 182 49.11 0.95 24.78
C ASP A 182 47.85 0.46 24.06
N GLN A 183 47.92 -0.77 23.56
CA GLN A 183 46.82 -1.43 22.84
C GLN A 183 45.57 -1.73 23.72
N THR A 184 45.66 -1.55 25.03
CA THR A 184 44.53 -1.72 25.98
C THR A 184 43.82 -0.40 26.27
N SER A 185 44.39 0.72 25.83
CA SER A 185 43.83 2.08 25.90
C SER A 185 43.88 2.72 24.49
N GLU A 186 44.27 3.99 24.36
CA GLU A 186 44.13 4.75 23.10
C GLU A 186 45.19 4.43 22.02
N GLY A 187 46.23 3.64 22.33
CA GLY A 187 47.34 3.33 21.41
C GLY A 187 46.98 2.50 20.16
N MET A 188 45.75 1.97 20.10
CA MET A 188 45.16 1.29 18.93
C MET A 188 43.72 1.81 18.65
N CYS A 189 43.49 3.10 18.86
CA CYS A 189 42.18 3.74 18.77
C CYS A 189 41.52 3.72 17.38
N LEU A 190 42.29 3.69 16.28
CA LEU A 190 41.77 3.75 14.89
C LEU A 190 40.82 4.92 14.61
N ALA A 191 41.16 6.12 15.12
CA ALA A 191 40.35 7.34 15.00
C ALA A 191 39.93 7.61 13.56
N GLY A 192 38.63 7.83 13.37
CA GLY A 192 38.05 8.08 12.05
C GLY A 192 37.75 6.84 11.22
N MET A 193 37.69 5.64 11.82
CA MET A 193 37.09 4.46 11.19
C MET A 193 35.62 4.71 10.79
N SER A 194 34.89 5.51 11.58
CA SER A 194 33.60 6.10 11.24
C SER A 194 33.60 7.62 11.46
N ALA A 195 32.72 8.32 10.77
CA ALA A 195 32.48 9.76 10.91
C ALA A 195 31.01 10.07 10.58
N ASN A 196 30.44 11.08 11.23
CA ASN A 196 29.10 11.60 10.99
C ASN A 196 29.10 13.13 11.21
N ASP A 197 28.04 13.85 10.80
CA ASP A 197 27.91 15.32 10.88
C ASP A 197 28.54 15.93 12.15
N VAL A 198 29.75 16.45 11.98
CA VAL A 198 30.57 16.95 13.07
C VAL A 198 30.14 18.37 13.39
N LYS A 199 29.37 18.57 14.47
CA LYS A 199 28.98 19.91 14.97
C LYS A 199 30.21 20.71 15.46
N PHE A 200 30.95 21.23 14.49
CA PHE A 200 32.07 22.13 14.64
C PHE A 200 31.60 23.50 15.16
N PRO A 201 32.10 24.00 16.31
CA PRO A 201 31.72 25.33 16.80
C PRO A 201 32.22 26.43 15.85
N SER A 202 31.47 27.54 15.83
CA SER A 202 31.77 28.73 15.04
C SER A 202 32.94 29.51 15.66
N ASN A 203 33.77 30.10 14.78
CA ASN A 203 34.96 30.86 15.16
C ASN A 203 34.60 32.03 16.09
N HIS A 204 34.87 31.96 17.41
CA HIS A 204 35.15 33.13 18.27
C HIS A 204 35.69 32.85 19.70
N PHE A 205 36.21 31.64 20.01
CA PHE A 205 36.86 31.37 21.31
C PHE A 205 38.21 30.68 21.15
N PRO A 206 39.31 31.26 21.69
CA PRO A 206 40.54 30.51 21.90
C PRO A 206 40.37 29.52 23.06
N SER A 207 41.18 28.47 23.06
CA SER A 207 41.27 27.37 24.05
C SER A 207 40.10 26.36 24.11
N TYR A 208 40.41 25.11 23.72
CA TYR A 208 39.80 23.86 24.20
C TYR A 208 38.27 23.78 24.33
N ALA A 209 37.55 24.16 23.26
CA ALA A 209 36.12 23.86 23.12
C ALA A 209 35.79 23.42 21.69
N GLY A 210 36.02 22.14 21.40
CA GLY A 210 35.45 21.45 20.24
C GLY A 210 34.50 20.36 20.72
N ASN A 211 33.31 20.23 20.13
CA ASN A 211 32.37 19.15 20.44
C ASN A 211 32.82 17.81 19.79
N THR A 212 34.06 17.44 20.07
CA THR A 212 34.74 16.27 19.50
C THR A 212 34.64 15.11 20.48
N PHE A 213 33.56 14.34 20.36
CA PHE A 213 33.35 13.18 21.22
C PHE A 213 34.22 12.01 20.76
N SER A 214 35.43 11.90 21.31
CA SER A 214 36.21 10.66 21.23
C SER A 214 35.48 9.57 22.02
N LEU A 215 35.00 8.52 21.34
CA LEU A 215 34.37 7.35 21.96
C LEU A 215 35.24 6.68 23.03
N CYS A 216 36.57 6.88 22.97
CA CYS A 216 37.56 6.47 23.99
C CYS A 216 37.22 6.97 25.41
N LYS A 217 36.38 8.00 25.57
CA LYS A 217 35.97 8.55 26.87
C LYS A 217 34.62 8.03 27.40
N LEU A 218 34.00 7.02 26.75
CA LEU A 218 32.79 6.41 27.28
C LEU A 218 33.07 5.61 28.57
N PRO A 219 32.28 5.81 29.65
CA PRO A 219 32.65 5.38 31.01
C PRO A 219 32.62 3.85 31.28
N ASN A 220 32.54 2.98 30.27
CA ASN A 220 32.41 1.54 30.46
C ASN A 220 33.13 0.67 29.40
N LEU A 221 34.30 1.09 28.93
CA LEU A 221 35.21 0.32 28.05
C LEU A 221 35.82 -0.97 28.68
N LYS A 222 35.28 -1.47 29.81
CA LYS A 222 35.78 -2.68 30.50
C LYS A 222 35.56 -3.99 29.73
N ARG A 223 34.76 -3.98 28.65
CA ARG A 223 34.59 -5.10 27.71
C ARG A 223 35.51 -4.89 26.50
N GLY A 224 36.64 -5.59 26.47
CA GLY A 224 37.56 -5.54 25.33
C GLY A 224 37.00 -6.16 24.04
N ASN A 225 37.51 -5.74 22.89
CA ASN A 225 37.26 -6.31 21.56
C ASN A 225 35.81 -6.21 21.01
N ILE A 226 34.96 -5.34 21.55
CA ILE A 226 33.55 -5.18 21.11
C ILE A 226 33.37 -4.29 19.85
N TYR A 227 34.41 -3.56 19.44
CA TYR A 227 34.41 -2.60 18.31
C TYR A 227 33.36 -1.48 18.44
N ILE A 228 33.19 -0.93 19.64
CA ILE A 228 32.39 0.29 19.83
C ILE A 228 32.97 1.44 19.00
N GLY A 229 32.11 2.23 18.34
CA GLY A 229 32.52 3.25 17.38
C GLY A 229 32.66 2.77 15.93
N TYR A 230 32.31 1.51 15.64
CA TYR A 230 32.32 1.00 14.25
C TYR A 230 31.34 1.77 13.37
N SER A 231 30.19 2.14 13.92
CA SER A 231 29.26 3.10 13.34
C SER A 231 28.90 4.17 14.38
N ILE A 232 28.55 5.36 13.91
CA ILE A 232 28.16 6.50 14.75
C ILE A 232 27.07 7.32 14.07
N ALA A 233 26.08 7.74 14.85
CA ALA A 233 25.13 8.78 14.48
C ALA A 233 24.93 9.73 15.67
N VAL A 234 24.63 11.00 15.39
CA VAL A 234 24.41 12.04 16.41
C VAL A 234 23.16 12.82 16.05
N ALA A 235 22.19 12.87 16.95
CA ALA A 235 20.95 13.62 16.75
C ALA A 235 20.34 14.06 18.08
N GLN A 236 19.55 15.13 18.04
CA GLN A 236 18.58 15.46 19.07
C GLN A 236 17.30 14.64 18.84
N ASP A 237 16.37 14.69 19.80
CA ASP A 237 15.05 14.06 19.70
C ASP A 237 15.08 12.52 19.67
N VAL A 238 16.14 11.91 20.20
CA VAL A 238 16.31 10.45 20.31
C VAL A 238 15.96 9.98 21.72
N LEU A 239 16.74 10.37 22.74
CA LEU A 239 16.45 10.09 24.16
C LEU A 239 15.89 11.31 24.90
N SER A 240 16.09 12.51 24.34
CA SER A 240 15.68 13.79 24.91
C SER A 240 15.59 14.84 23.80
N LYS A 241 14.66 15.78 23.91
CA LYS A 241 14.53 16.93 22.99
C LYS A 241 15.70 17.92 23.14
N ASP A 242 16.10 18.19 24.38
CA ASP A 242 17.04 19.26 24.72
C ASP A 242 18.53 18.89 24.58
N LYS A 243 18.84 17.60 24.36
CA LYS A 243 20.21 17.08 24.37
C LYS A 243 20.56 16.33 23.10
N ASP A 244 21.78 16.56 22.63
CA ASP A 244 22.41 15.70 21.63
C ASP A 244 22.57 14.27 22.22
N THR A 245 22.08 13.28 21.48
CA THR A 245 22.28 11.85 21.75
C THR A 245 23.32 11.31 20.77
N VAL A 246 24.34 10.64 21.30
CA VAL A 246 25.29 9.86 20.50
C VAL A 246 24.81 8.42 20.46
N VAL A 247 24.65 7.88 19.26
CA VAL A 247 24.32 6.48 18.99
C VAL A 247 25.55 5.83 18.36
N THR A 248 25.99 4.69 18.89
CA THR A 248 27.16 3.99 18.39
C THR A 248 26.95 2.48 18.31
N GLY A 249 27.36 1.90 17.19
CA GLY A 249 27.41 0.45 17.02
C GLY A 249 28.68 -0.18 17.58
N ALA A 250 28.52 -1.37 18.15
CA ALA A 250 29.57 -2.24 18.66
C ALA A 250 29.32 -3.68 18.14
N PRO A 251 29.59 -3.96 16.85
CA PRO A 251 29.09 -5.16 16.17
C PRO A 251 29.76 -6.48 16.60
N ARG A 252 30.72 -6.44 17.54
CA ARG A 252 31.31 -7.63 18.18
C ARG A 252 30.89 -7.83 19.64
N ASP A 253 30.11 -6.93 20.23
CA ASP A 253 29.63 -7.08 21.60
C ASP A 253 28.80 -8.37 21.76
N GLU A 254 29.12 -9.15 22.79
CA GLU A 254 28.59 -10.50 23.06
C GLU A 254 28.54 -11.44 21.85
N ALA A 255 29.40 -11.20 20.83
CA ALA A 255 29.39 -11.82 19.51
C ALA A 255 28.08 -11.70 18.69
N ARG A 256 27.06 -10.99 19.20
CA ARG A 256 25.80 -10.67 18.49
C ARG A 256 25.81 -9.29 17.86
N GLY A 257 26.56 -8.37 18.46
CA GLY A 257 26.56 -6.95 18.16
C GLY A 257 25.58 -6.19 19.04
N SER A 258 25.87 -4.92 19.34
CA SER A 258 24.98 -4.03 20.08
C SER A 258 25.03 -2.60 19.54
N VAL A 259 24.04 -1.79 19.89
CA VAL A 259 23.99 -0.34 19.64
C VAL A 259 23.75 0.36 20.97
N THR A 260 24.69 1.21 21.37
CA THR A 260 24.65 1.97 22.61
C THR A 260 24.24 3.41 22.34
N MET A 261 23.35 3.95 23.18
CA MET A 261 22.83 5.31 23.11
C MET A 261 23.20 6.07 24.38
N ALA A 262 23.81 7.24 24.22
CA ALA A 262 24.30 8.05 25.32
C ALA A 262 23.91 9.52 25.19
N GLU A 263 23.47 10.12 26.29
CA GLU A 263 23.19 11.56 26.39
C GLU A 263 24.49 12.34 26.60
N VAL A 264 24.64 13.45 25.89
CA VAL A 264 25.73 14.43 26.09
C VAL A 264 25.31 15.46 27.14
N PHE A 265 26.10 15.60 28.21
CA PHE A 265 25.94 16.62 29.24
C PHE A 265 26.97 17.74 29.06
N LYS A 266 26.48 18.94 28.71
CA LYS A 266 27.29 20.17 28.52
C LYS A 266 27.69 20.81 29.85
N ALA A 267 28.13 20.01 30.81
CA ALA A 267 28.41 20.42 32.20
C ALA A 267 29.87 20.84 32.48
N SER A 268 30.80 20.53 31.57
CA SER A 268 32.23 20.84 31.72
C SER A 268 32.93 20.87 30.35
N VAL A 269 34.16 21.41 30.33
CA VAL A 269 35.06 21.61 29.18
C VAL A 269 35.27 20.34 28.33
N SER A 270 35.08 19.15 28.92
CA SER A 270 35.26 17.86 28.22
C SER A 270 33.98 17.15 27.79
N GLY A 271 32.79 17.65 28.14
CA GLY A 271 31.48 17.02 27.84
C GLY A 271 31.28 15.64 28.48
N GLU A 272 30.52 15.53 29.57
CA GLU A 272 30.27 14.22 30.19
C GLU A 272 29.25 13.42 29.37
N VAL A 273 29.60 12.21 28.92
CA VAL A 273 28.74 11.35 28.11
C VAL A 273 28.23 10.19 28.96
N LYS A 274 26.91 10.12 29.17
CA LYS A 274 26.28 9.10 30.01
C LYS A 274 25.45 8.14 29.18
N ILE A 275 25.85 6.88 29.17
CA ILE A 275 25.07 5.79 28.55
C ILE A 275 23.70 5.71 29.23
N LYS A 276 22.65 5.60 28.42
CA LYS A 276 21.24 5.56 28.87
C LYS A 276 20.52 4.29 28.43
N ALA A 277 20.78 3.82 27.21
CA ALA A 277 20.17 2.62 26.64
C ALA A 277 21.19 1.86 25.80
N THR A 278 21.03 0.55 25.69
CA THR A 278 21.78 -0.31 24.77
C THR A 278 20.84 -1.37 24.23
N VAL A 279 20.81 -1.53 22.91
CA VAL A 279 20.03 -2.53 22.19
C VAL A 279 21.00 -3.62 21.73
N VAL A 280 20.66 -4.89 21.93
CA VAL A 280 21.53 -6.03 21.61
C VAL A 280 20.93 -6.83 20.45
N GLY A 281 21.77 -7.24 19.50
CA GLY A 281 21.37 -8.04 18.35
C GLY A 281 20.89 -9.44 18.72
N GLU A 282 19.98 -10.00 17.92
CA GLU A 282 19.37 -11.31 18.19
C GLU A 282 20.32 -12.49 17.86
N GLN A 283 21.08 -12.37 16.75
CA GLN A 283 21.84 -13.48 16.16
C GLN A 283 23.36 -13.28 16.27
N ILE A 284 24.06 -14.32 16.73
CA ILE A 284 25.53 -14.38 16.78
C ILE A 284 26.11 -14.30 15.36
N GLY A 285 27.13 -13.45 15.16
CA GLY A 285 27.80 -13.27 13.87
C GLY A 285 27.06 -12.37 12.87
N SER A 286 25.85 -11.90 13.20
CA SER A 286 25.06 -11.03 12.32
C SER A 286 25.67 -9.64 12.09
N TYR A 287 26.59 -9.23 12.97
CA TYR A 287 27.31 -7.96 12.93
C TYR A 287 26.38 -6.75 13.13
N PHE A 288 25.33 -6.93 13.95
CA PHE A 288 24.35 -5.91 14.32
C PHE A 288 25.01 -4.66 14.89
N GLY A 289 24.68 -3.49 14.32
CA GLY A 289 25.35 -2.22 14.64
C GLY A 289 26.49 -1.88 13.68
N SER A 290 26.66 -2.60 12.57
CA SER A 290 27.62 -2.24 11.51
C SER A 290 27.34 -0.88 10.88
N SER A 291 26.07 -0.50 10.79
CA SER A 291 25.57 0.78 10.31
C SER A 291 24.35 1.20 11.14
N VAL A 292 24.18 2.50 11.35
CA VAL A 292 23.05 3.06 12.09
C VAL A 292 22.53 4.30 11.38
N ALA A 293 21.21 4.50 11.38
CA ALA A 293 20.55 5.74 10.96
C ALA A 293 19.53 6.17 12.01
N ILE A 294 19.28 7.48 12.07
CA ILE A 294 18.36 8.12 13.00
C ILE A 294 17.43 9.04 12.22
N VAL A 295 16.14 8.75 12.22
CA VAL A 295 15.15 9.41 11.34
C VAL A 295 13.74 9.30 11.93
N ASP A 296 12.92 10.32 11.78
CA ASP A 296 11.52 10.33 12.24
C ASP A 296 10.61 9.81 11.11
N LEU A 297 10.28 8.52 11.15
CA LEU A 297 9.58 7.82 10.06
C LEU A 297 8.05 8.02 10.12
N ASN A 298 7.51 8.33 11.30
CA ASN A 298 6.08 8.48 11.56
C ASN A 298 5.63 9.94 11.73
N ASN A 299 6.57 10.90 11.70
CA ASN A 299 6.38 12.33 11.91
C ASN A 299 5.70 12.64 13.26
N ASP A 300 6.15 11.97 14.34
CA ASP A 300 5.73 12.26 15.72
C ASP A 300 6.68 13.24 16.46
N GLY A 301 7.76 13.64 15.80
CA GLY A 301 8.79 14.55 16.28
C GLY A 301 9.90 13.86 17.06
N TRP A 302 9.81 12.57 17.37
CA TRP A 302 10.92 11.77 17.89
C TRP A 302 11.57 10.96 16.77
N LYS A 303 12.88 10.74 16.86
CA LYS A 303 13.61 10.02 15.82
C LYS A 303 13.76 8.55 16.18
N ASP A 304 13.34 7.71 15.25
CA ASP A 304 13.46 6.26 15.28
C ASP A 304 14.91 5.83 15.05
N LEU A 305 15.22 4.60 15.45
CA LEU A 305 16.53 4.00 15.30
C LEU A 305 16.49 2.86 14.28
N ILE A 306 17.32 2.96 13.24
CA ILE A 306 17.50 1.92 12.23
C ILE A 306 18.90 1.33 12.36
N VAL A 307 19.02 0.00 12.42
CA VAL A 307 20.28 -0.73 12.65
C VAL A 307 20.52 -1.80 11.58
N GLY A 308 21.69 -1.77 10.95
CA GLY A 308 22.13 -2.79 9.99
C GLY A 308 22.81 -4.00 10.65
N ALA A 309 22.53 -5.18 10.10
CA ALA A 309 23.13 -6.47 10.44
C ALA A 309 23.41 -7.27 9.14
N PRO A 310 24.41 -6.85 8.32
CA PRO A 310 24.62 -7.35 6.96
C PRO A 310 25.04 -8.81 6.88
N PHE A 311 25.49 -9.41 7.99
CA PHE A 311 25.86 -10.83 8.05
C PHE A 311 24.82 -11.69 8.79
N TYR A 312 23.62 -11.14 9.04
CA TYR A 312 22.46 -11.95 9.42
C TYR A 312 22.20 -13.05 8.38
N PHE A 313 21.78 -14.24 8.80
CA PHE A 313 21.48 -15.33 7.89
C PHE A 313 20.39 -16.27 8.44
N ASP A 314 19.37 -16.58 7.63
CA ASP A 314 18.42 -17.68 7.87
C ASP A 314 18.46 -18.70 6.73
N ARG A 315 19.13 -19.83 6.99
CA ARG A 315 19.27 -20.95 6.06
C ARG A 315 17.93 -21.58 5.64
N ARG A 316 16.87 -21.48 6.45
CA ARG A 316 15.56 -22.11 6.14
C ARG A 316 14.75 -21.29 5.15
N LYS A 317 14.97 -19.98 5.12
CA LYS A 317 14.24 -19.03 4.26
C LYS A 317 15.06 -18.49 3.09
N ASP A 318 16.36 -18.78 3.07
CA ASP A 318 17.32 -18.23 2.10
C ASP A 318 17.47 -16.70 2.22
N GLU A 319 17.36 -16.20 3.45
CA GLU A 319 17.50 -14.78 3.82
C GLU A 319 18.95 -14.47 4.26
N GLY A 320 19.48 -13.32 3.86
CA GLY A 320 20.83 -12.87 4.18
C GLY A 320 20.93 -11.33 4.27
N GLY A 321 21.55 -10.84 5.34
CA GLY A 321 21.49 -9.45 5.73
C GLY A 321 20.12 -9.05 6.31
N ALA A 322 20.14 -8.18 7.33
CA ALA A 322 18.93 -7.66 7.95
C ALA A 322 19.08 -6.19 8.35
N VAL A 323 17.95 -5.50 8.42
CA VAL A 323 17.81 -4.16 8.99
C VAL A 323 16.69 -4.19 10.02
N TYR A 324 17.00 -3.69 11.21
CA TYR A 324 16.09 -3.63 12.36
C TYR A 324 15.64 -2.20 12.57
N VAL A 325 14.33 -1.97 12.70
CA VAL A 325 13.72 -0.66 12.95
C VAL A 325 13.05 -0.67 14.32
N TYR A 326 13.48 0.26 15.17
CA TYR A 326 12.95 0.48 16.52
C TYR A 326 12.24 1.83 16.53
N MET A 327 10.92 1.80 16.65
CA MET A 327 10.11 3.01 16.69
C MET A 327 10.27 3.68 18.05
N ASN A 328 10.47 5.00 18.07
CA ASN A 328 10.73 5.74 19.29
C ASN A 328 9.44 5.96 20.09
N GLN A 329 9.43 5.54 21.35
CA GLN A 329 8.29 5.72 22.25
C GLN A 329 8.60 6.87 23.22
N ASN A 330 8.57 8.09 22.68
CA ASN A 330 8.74 9.35 23.40
C ASN A 330 10.03 9.41 24.26
N GLY A 331 11.17 9.13 23.63
CA GLY A 331 12.49 9.12 24.26
C GLY A 331 12.96 7.74 24.74
N SER A 332 12.26 6.67 24.34
CA SER A 332 12.54 5.30 24.79
C SER A 332 12.37 4.28 23.66
N PHE A 333 13.08 3.16 23.76
CA PHE A 333 13.07 2.09 22.76
C PHE A 333 12.76 0.76 23.43
N ARG A 334 12.10 -0.14 22.69
CA ARG A 334 11.81 -1.51 23.11
C ARG A 334 13.05 -2.39 22.91
N ASP A 335 13.20 -3.44 23.73
CA ASP A 335 14.27 -4.42 23.59
C ASP A 335 14.20 -5.17 22.25
N LYS A 336 13.00 -5.31 21.68
CA LYS A 336 12.74 -5.95 20.38
C LYS A 336 12.35 -4.89 19.34
N ALA A 337 12.89 -5.03 18.13
CA ALA A 337 12.53 -4.21 16.98
C ALA A 337 11.04 -4.37 16.62
N ASP A 338 10.41 -3.26 16.20
CA ASP A 338 9.02 -3.24 15.75
C ASP A 338 8.90 -3.77 14.31
N VAL A 339 9.93 -3.54 13.48
CA VAL A 339 10.04 -4.12 12.12
C VAL A 339 11.44 -4.70 11.91
N VAL A 340 11.52 -5.87 11.29
CA VAL A 340 12.78 -6.49 10.82
C VAL A 340 12.64 -6.75 9.34
N LEU A 341 13.48 -6.10 8.54
CA LEU A 341 13.56 -6.24 7.08
C LEU A 341 14.72 -7.18 6.76
N THR A 342 14.49 -8.20 5.93
CA THR A 342 15.51 -9.19 5.55
C THR A 342 15.83 -9.11 4.06
N GLY A 343 17.11 -9.27 3.72
CA GLY A 343 17.58 -9.35 2.34
C GLY A 343 17.64 -10.80 1.83
N PRO A 344 17.87 -11.00 0.52
CA PRO A 344 18.21 -12.31 -0.02
C PRO A 344 19.57 -12.81 0.48
N LYS A 345 19.77 -14.12 0.51
CA LYS A 345 21.06 -14.76 0.82
C LYS A 345 22.25 -14.10 0.10
N ASP A 346 23.36 -13.99 0.82
CA ASP A 346 24.65 -13.44 0.38
C ASP A 346 24.61 -11.98 -0.13
N SER A 347 23.49 -11.25 0.03
CA SER A 347 23.31 -9.87 -0.46
C SER A 347 24.08 -8.79 0.32
N ALA A 348 24.38 -9.08 1.60
CA ALA A 348 24.78 -8.12 2.62
C ALA A 348 23.81 -6.92 2.76
N PHE A 349 22.50 -7.17 2.65
CA PHE A 349 21.46 -6.18 2.93
C PHE A 349 21.63 -5.59 4.34
N GLY A 350 21.67 -4.26 4.44
CA GLY A 350 21.99 -3.56 5.69
C GLY A 350 23.47 -3.22 5.84
N MET A 351 24.30 -3.33 4.79
CA MET A 351 25.69 -2.86 4.80
C MET A 351 25.77 -1.34 4.99
N ALA A 352 24.92 -0.62 4.27
CA ALA A 352 24.69 0.81 4.44
C ALA A 352 23.21 1.02 4.77
N VAL A 353 22.94 1.89 5.75
CA VAL A 353 21.59 2.31 6.16
C VAL A 353 21.68 3.81 6.40
N VAL A 354 20.88 4.61 5.68
CA VAL A 354 21.00 6.06 5.65
C VAL A 354 19.62 6.71 5.57
N ALA A 355 19.38 7.74 6.38
CA ALA A 355 18.23 8.61 6.25
C ALA A 355 18.42 9.51 5.02
N ILE A 356 17.45 9.54 4.11
CA ILE A 356 17.57 10.25 2.82
C ILE A 356 16.70 11.51 2.72
N GLY A 357 16.01 11.87 3.82
CA GLY A 357 15.02 12.94 3.84
C GLY A 357 13.65 12.47 3.36
N ASP A 358 12.70 13.39 3.25
CA ASP A 358 11.41 13.17 2.58
C ASP A 358 11.65 13.28 1.06
N VAL A 359 11.99 12.16 0.40
CA VAL A 359 12.39 12.20 -1.01
C VAL A 359 11.20 12.26 -1.95
N ASN A 360 9.97 12.01 -1.48
CA ASN A 360 8.75 12.10 -2.29
C ASN A 360 7.86 13.33 -1.98
N GLN A 361 8.22 14.11 -0.96
CA GLN A 361 7.50 15.28 -0.42
C GLN A 361 6.07 14.97 0.08
N ASP A 362 5.86 13.79 0.69
CA ASP A 362 4.57 13.39 1.25
C ASP A 362 4.38 13.68 2.76
N GLY A 363 5.40 14.26 3.39
CA GLY A 363 5.38 14.72 4.78
C GLY A 363 5.95 13.72 5.79
N PHE A 364 6.54 12.62 5.34
CA PHE A 364 7.24 11.63 6.18
C PHE A 364 8.69 11.49 5.72
N GLN A 365 9.61 11.12 6.62
CA GLN A 365 11.01 10.94 6.24
C GLN A 365 11.28 9.51 5.75
N ASP A 366 12.14 9.39 4.76
CA ASP A 366 12.46 8.13 4.09
C ASP A 366 13.89 7.68 4.41
N PHE A 367 14.17 6.39 4.14
CA PHE A 367 15.51 5.82 4.29
C PHE A 367 15.88 4.87 3.15
N ALA A 368 17.20 4.75 2.93
CA ALA A 368 17.80 3.86 1.96
C ALA A 368 18.62 2.76 2.64
N VAL A 369 18.60 1.57 2.05
CA VAL A 369 19.41 0.41 2.46
C VAL A 369 20.22 -0.13 1.29
N GLY A 370 21.53 -0.28 1.52
CA GLY A 370 22.47 -0.90 0.60
C GLY A 370 22.53 -2.43 0.74
N ALA A 371 22.58 -3.12 -0.41
CA ALA A 371 22.82 -4.56 -0.52
C ALA A 371 23.87 -4.80 -1.64
N PRO A 372 25.14 -4.46 -1.39
CA PRO A 372 26.17 -4.38 -2.43
C PRO A 372 26.46 -5.70 -3.13
N TYR A 373 26.22 -6.85 -2.49
CA TYR A 373 26.52 -8.16 -3.09
C TYR A 373 25.29 -8.84 -3.72
N HIS A 374 24.12 -8.19 -3.70
CA HIS A 374 22.96 -8.69 -4.43
C HIS A 374 23.16 -8.52 -5.94
N SER A 375 23.57 -9.60 -6.63
CA SER A 375 23.85 -9.65 -8.07
C SER A 375 25.02 -8.73 -8.51
N LYS A 376 24.78 -7.42 -8.57
CA LYS A 376 25.73 -6.36 -8.95
C LYS A 376 25.67 -5.14 -8.00
N GLY A 377 24.94 -5.32 -6.91
CA GLY A 377 24.61 -4.30 -5.93
C GLY A 377 23.26 -3.66 -6.18
N ARG A 378 22.52 -3.45 -5.10
CA ARG A 378 21.21 -2.77 -5.11
C ARG A 378 21.11 -1.78 -3.96
N VAL A 379 20.32 -0.74 -4.19
CA VAL A 379 19.79 0.14 -3.16
C VAL A 379 18.28 -0.04 -3.11
N TYR A 380 17.76 -0.14 -1.89
CA TYR A 380 16.34 -0.28 -1.59
C TYR A 380 15.87 0.96 -0.85
N ILE A 381 14.71 1.49 -1.21
CA ILE A 381 14.14 2.70 -0.61
C ILE A 381 12.84 2.34 0.10
N TRP A 382 12.66 2.86 1.31
CA TRP A 382 11.42 2.72 2.09
C TRP A 382 10.86 4.10 2.43
N MET A 383 9.57 4.29 2.11
CA MET A 383 8.81 5.46 2.53
C MET A 383 8.43 5.40 4.01
N GLY A 384 8.53 6.54 4.69
CA GLY A 384 7.86 6.77 5.97
C GLY A 384 6.34 6.85 5.81
N ASN A 385 5.60 6.68 6.91
CA ASN A 385 4.16 6.94 7.01
C ASN A 385 3.72 7.02 8.47
N LYS A 386 2.50 7.50 8.72
CA LYS A 386 1.92 7.68 10.06
C LYS A 386 1.92 6.43 10.97
N THR A 387 2.02 5.22 10.39
CA THR A 387 2.10 3.95 11.14
C THR A 387 3.52 3.35 11.21
N GLY A 388 4.54 4.09 10.80
CA GLY A 388 5.92 3.60 10.66
C GLY A 388 6.24 3.32 9.19
N ILE A 389 6.56 2.07 8.84
CA ILE A 389 7.05 1.70 7.51
C ILE A 389 6.39 0.43 6.97
N SER A 390 6.41 0.24 5.65
CA SER A 390 5.94 -0.99 4.99
C SER A 390 6.98 -2.12 5.02
N GLN A 391 6.51 -3.36 5.04
CA GLN A 391 7.38 -4.54 4.90
C GLN A 391 8.07 -4.63 3.52
N MET A 392 7.39 -4.14 2.47
CA MET A 392 7.93 -4.08 1.11
C MET A 392 8.59 -2.71 0.85
N PRO A 393 9.70 -2.67 0.07
CA PRO A 393 10.34 -1.43 -0.35
C PRO A 393 9.47 -0.67 -1.37
N SER A 394 9.59 0.65 -1.34
CA SER A 394 8.92 1.60 -2.24
C SER A 394 9.63 1.75 -3.59
N GLN A 395 10.95 1.54 -3.62
CA GLN A 395 11.75 1.41 -4.83
C GLN A 395 12.88 0.39 -4.63
N VAL A 396 13.28 -0.25 -5.72
CA VAL A 396 14.53 -1.02 -5.78
C VAL A 396 15.33 -0.54 -6.98
N ILE A 397 16.54 -0.07 -6.74
CA ILE A 397 17.48 0.45 -7.73
C ILE A 397 18.61 -0.57 -7.86
N ASP A 398 18.76 -1.16 -9.05
CA ASP A 398 19.81 -2.13 -9.34
C ASP A 398 20.95 -1.45 -10.10
N GLY A 399 22.20 -1.66 -9.69
CA GLY A 399 23.37 -1.05 -10.32
C GLY A 399 23.51 -1.40 -11.81
N LYS A 400 22.86 -2.46 -12.29
CA LYS A 400 22.80 -2.80 -13.72
C LYS A 400 21.94 -1.84 -14.56
N ASP A 401 20.96 -1.18 -13.95
CA ASP A 401 19.95 -0.38 -14.64
C ASP A 401 20.39 1.10 -14.77
N ILE A 402 21.54 1.48 -14.18
CA ILE A 402 22.19 2.79 -14.32
C ILE A 402 22.95 2.89 -15.67
N PRO A 403 22.83 4.00 -16.44
CA PRO A 403 23.62 4.25 -17.64
C PRO A 403 25.13 4.08 -17.43
N GLY A 404 25.82 3.48 -18.40
CA GLY A 404 27.22 3.05 -18.28
C GLY A 404 27.38 1.67 -17.62
N GLY A 405 26.49 1.32 -16.68
CA GLY A 405 26.29 -0.03 -16.17
C GLY A 405 27.51 -0.72 -15.56
N GLY A 406 27.41 -2.04 -15.41
CA GLY A 406 28.54 -2.89 -15.04
C GLY A 406 29.09 -2.70 -13.62
N PHE A 407 28.35 -2.05 -12.71
CA PHE A 407 28.69 -2.00 -11.28
C PHE A 407 28.88 -3.40 -10.70
N GLN A 408 29.77 -3.57 -9.71
CA GLN A 408 29.97 -4.84 -9.01
C GLN A 408 29.44 -4.83 -7.58
N THR A 409 29.43 -3.67 -6.91
CA THR A 409 29.12 -3.53 -5.48
C THR A 409 28.29 -2.28 -5.19
N PHE A 410 27.35 -1.95 -6.07
CA PHE A 410 26.50 -0.76 -5.96
C PHE A 410 25.68 -0.75 -4.66
N GLY A 411 25.76 0.34 -3.89
CA GLY A 411 25.12 0.43 -2.57
C GLY A 411 26.03 -0.01 -1.42
N TYR A 412 27.36 0.03 -1.60
CA TYR A 412 28.31 -0.19 -0.50
C TYR A 412 28.31 0.99 0.48
N SER A 413 28.23 2.21 -0.05
CA SER A 413 28.09 3.45 0.71
C SER A 413 26.97 4.30 0.12
N ILE A 414 26.28 5.07 0.97
CA ILE A 414 25.16 5.94 0.58
C ILE A 414 25.29 7.26 1.34
N SER A 415 24.87 8.36 0.73
CA SER A 415 24.66 9.66 1.36
C SER A 415 23.42 10.30 0.73
N GLY A 416 22.58 10.98 1.51
CA GLY A 416 21.35 11.61 1.02
C GLY A 416 20.85 12.70 1.95
N GLY A 417 19.64 13.22 1.70
CA GLY A 417 19.03 14.28 2.52
C GLY A 417 19.43 15.71 2.11
N MET A 418 20.05 15.89 0.94
CA MET A 418 20.39 17.19 0.37
C MET A 418 19.87 17.28 -1.06
N ASP A 419 19.11 18.33 -1.36
CA ASP A 419 18.71 18.71 -2.72
C ASP A 419 19.91 19.39 -3.42
N VAL A 420 20.42 18.79 -4.49
CA VAL A 420 21.63 19.23 -5.17
C VAL A 420 21.37 19.92 -6.51
N ASP A 421 20.17 19.83 -7.08
CA ASP A 421 19.80 20.53 -8.33
C ASP A 421 18.74 21.64 -8.14
N ARG A 422 18.29 21.84 -6.89
CA ARG A 422 17.35 22.88 -6.41
C ARG A 422 15.91 22.65 -6.85
N ASN A 423 15.50 21.39 -7.04
CA ASN A 423 14.14 21.03 -7.40
C ASN A 423 13.18 20.86 -6.19
N SER A 424 13.70 21.05 -4.96
CA SER A 424 13.04 20.89 -3.65
C SER A 424 12.85 19.45 -3.16
N TYR A 425 13.37 18.45 -3.86
CA TYR A 425 13.40 17.05 -3.42
C TYR A 425 14.84 16.64 -3.08
N PRO A 426 15.10 15.97 -1.94
CA PRO A 426 16.44 15.53 -1.60
C PRO A 426 16.94 14.41 -2.51
N ASP A 427 18.22 14.46 -2.86
CA ASP A 427 18.89 13.53 -3.76
C ASP A 427 19.75 12.52 -2.99
N ILE A 428 20.21 11.46 -3.68
CA ILE A 428 21.07 10.43 -3.07
C ILE A 428 22.33 10.15 -3.89
N ALA A 429 23.48 10.07 -3.21
CA ALA A 429 24.73 9.55 -3.75
C ALA A 429 24.95 8.11 -3.29
N VAL A 430 25.37 7.24 -4.20
CA VAL A 430 25.58 5.81 -3.98
C VAL A 430 26.95 5.39 -4.51
N GLY A 431 27.80 4.91 -3.60
CA GLY A 431 29.14 4.43 -3.92
C GLY A 431 29.23 2.92 -4.17
N SER A 432 30.31 2.52 -4.83
CA SER A 432 30.69 1.14 -5.11
C SER A 432 32.22 0.99 -5.00
N LEU A 433 32.70 -0.20 -4.65
CA LEU A 433 34.12 -0.52 -4.49
C LEU A 433 34.88 -0.69 -5.81
N ASP A 434 34.20 -0.61 -6.96
CA ASP A 434 34.78 -0.72 -8.30
C ASP A 434 35.12 0.66 -8.90
N ASP A 435 35.68 1.52 -8.06
CA ASP A 435 36.14 2.88 -8.36
C ASP A 435 35.08 3.83 -8.95
N ARG A 436 33.82 3.70 -8.52
CA ARG A 436 32.69 4.50 -9.05
C ARG A 436 31.67 4.93 -8.00
N VAL A 437 31.04 6.06 -8.27
CA VAL A 437 29.90 6.62 -7.53
C VAL A 437 28.84 7.13 -8.50
N VAL A 438 27.58 7.09 -8.07
CA VAL A 438 26.43 7.61 -8.81
C VAL A 438 25.65 8.57 -7.92
N LEU A 439 25.31 9.75 -8.44
CA LEU A 439 24.30 10.63 -7.88
C LEU A 439 22.98 10.39 -8.64
N LEU A 440 21.97 9.97 -7.89
CA LEU A 440 20.59 9.75 -8.34
C LEU A 440 19.76 10.93 -7.85
N ARG A 441 19.08 11.60 -8.78
CA ARG A 441 18.31 12.80 -8.48
C ARG A 441 16.82 12.52 -8.41
N ALA A 442 16.12 13.16 -7.48
CA ALA A 442 14.69 12.99 -7.29
C ALA A 442 13.89 13.77 -8.35
N ARG A 443 12.81 13.18 -8.85
CA ARG A 443 11.87 13.79 -9.79
C ARG A 443 10.69 14.41 -9.02
N PRO A 444 10.10 15.52 -9.49
CA PRO A 444 8.90 16.06 -8.87
C PRO A 444 7.72 15.10 -8.90
N VAL A 445 6.96 15.07 -7.80
CA VAL A 445 5.81 14.17 -7.62
C VAL A 445 4.50 14.94 -7.82
N ILE A 446 3.66 14.47 -8.73
CA ILE A 446 2.33 15.02 -9.00
C ILE A 446 1.28 14.22 -8.25
N HIS A 447 0.49 14.91 -7.42
CA HIS A 447 -0.67 14.37 -6.73
C HIS A 447 -1.92 14.70 -7.55
N LEU A 448 -2.65 13.67 -8.01
CA LEU A 448 -3.85 13.85 -8.83
C LEU A 448 -5.12 13.56 -8.02
N ASN A 449 -6.06 14.51 -8.03
CA ASN A 449 -7.41 14.28 -7.50
C ASN A 449 -8.38 14.06 -8.66
N ASN A 450 -8.71 12.79 -8.95
CA ASN A 450 -9.56 12.40 -10.07
C ASN A 450 -11.03 12.28 -9.62
N SER A 451 -11.85 13.29 -9.91
CA SER A 451 -13.31 13.17 -9.88
C SER A 451 -13.85 12.99 -11.31
N PHE A 452 -14.54 11.88 -11.55
CA PHE A 452 -15.16 11.58 -12.84
C PHE A 452 -16.63 11.23 -12.62
N THR A 453 -17.52 12.12 -13.09
CA THR A 453 -18.97 11.97 -12.99
C THR A 453 -19.59 12.04 -14.38
N VAL A 454 -20.69 11.31 -14.56
CA VAL A 454 -21.41 11.24 -15.83
C VAL A 454 -22.88 11.50 -15.54
N THR A 455 -23.50 12.38 -16.33
CA THR A 455 -24.90 12.78 -16.19
C THR A 455 -25.60 12.74 -17.55
N PRO A 456 -26.84 12.20 -17.64
CA PRO A 456 -27.60 11.56 -16.56
C PRO A 456 -27.04 10.17 -16.19
N SER A 457 -27.38 9.68 -14.99
CA SER A 457 -27.01 8.33 -14.53
C SER A 457 -27.90 7.22 -15.11
N VAL A 458 -29.07 7.58 -15.65
CA VAL A 458 -30.02 6.68 -16.33
C VAL A 458 -30.46 7.34 -17.65
N ILE A 459 -30.59 6.56 -18.73
CA ILE A 459 -31.14 7.00 -20.01
C ILE A 459 -32.37 6.17 -20.41
N SER A 460 -33.40 6.83 -20.98
CA SER A 460 -34.52 6.12 -21.60
C SER A 460 -34.15 5.66 -23.01
N PRO A 461 -34.49 4.42 -23.41
CA PRO A 461 -34.39 3.99 -24.81
C PRO A 461 -35.23 4.82 -25.80
N GLU A 462 -36.19 5.61 -25.31
CA GLU A 462 -37.06 6.47 -26.13
C GLU A 462 -36.35 7.78 -26.56
N ASP A 463 -35.35 8.23 -25.79
CA ASP A 463 -34.52 9.41 -26.11
C ASP A 463 -33.50 9.12 -27.23
N CYS A 464 -33.36 7.87 -27.65
CA CYS A 464 -32.38 7.40 -28.62
C CYS A 464 -33.05 6.97 -29.94
N ASP A 465 -32.48 7.36 -31.08
CA ASP A 465 -32.94 6.91 -32.41
C ASP A 465 -32.86 5.37 -32.51
N SER A 466 -34.00 4.71 -32.34
CA SER A 466 -34.06 3.37 -31.71
C SER A 466 -33.64 2.18 -32.60
N LYS A 467 -33.11 2.46 -33.79
CA LYS A 467 -32.73 1.45 -34.80
C LYS A 467 -31.32 0.88 -34.64
N THR A 468 -30.52 1.42 -33.71
CA THR A 468 -29.06 1.20 -33.69
C THR A 468 -28.53 0.45 -32.46
N ILE A 469 -29.30 0.35 -31.36
CA ILE A 469 -28.85 -0.20 -30.07
C ILE A 469 -29.43 -1.61 -29.86
N GLN A 470 -28.56 -2.63 -29.91
CA GLN A 470 -28.94 -4.04 -29.72
C GLN A 470 -28.87 -4.52 -28.26
N ASP A 471 -27.84 -4.12 -27.51
CA ASP A 471 -27.72 -4.40 -26.07
C ASP A 471 -28.34 -3.23 -25.28
N LYS A 472 -29.36 -3.56 -24.48
CA LYS A 472 -30.07 -2.62 -23.60
C LYS A 472 -29.93 -3.01 -22.11
N VAL A 473 -29.01 -3.93 -21.81
CA VAL A 473 -28.92 -4.64 -20.53
C VAL A 473 -27.66 -4.26 -19.78
N ALA A 474 -26.53 -4.22 -20.49
CA ALA A 474 -25.25 -3.79 -19.94
C ALA A 474 -25.26 -2.27 -19.67
N PRO A 475 -24.65 -1.79 -18.57
CA PRO A 475 -24.42 -0.37 -18.37
C PRO A 475 -23.40 0.15 -19.40
N ILE A 476 -23.56 1.40 -19.84
CA ILE A 476 -22.57 2.08 -20.66
C ILE A 476 -21.42 2.51 -19.74
N VAL A 477 -20.33 1.75 -19.78
CA VAL A 477 -19.15 1.98 -18.94
C VAL A 477 -18.24 3.02 -19.59
N PHE A 478 -18.02 4.13 -18.90
CA PHE A 478 -17.00 5.11 -19.24
C PHE A 478 -15.72 4.83 -18.45
N LEU A 479 -14.60 4.73 -19.15
CA LEU A 479 -13.27 4.55 -18.58
C LEU A 479 -12.41 5.79 -18.90
N LEU A 480 -12.06 6.54 -17.86
CA LEU A 480 -11.05 7.60 -17.94
C LEU A 480 -9.70 6.99 -17.57
N SER A 481 -8.66 7.21 -18.38
CA SER A 481 -7.28 6.85 -18.05
C SER A 481 -6.40 8.08 -18.22
N VAL A 482 -5.64 8.43 -17.17
CA VAL A 482 -4.72 9.58 -17.16
C VAL A 482 -3.27 9.09 -17.21
N SER A 483 -2.48 9.68 -18.09
CA SER A 483 -1.04 9.42 -18.22
C SER A 483 -0.27 10.72 -18.48
N LEU A 484 0.98 10.78 -18.05
CA LEU A 484 1.88 11.89 -18.39
C LEU A 484 2.53 11.63 -19.75
N VAL A 485 2.57 12.66 -20.60
CA VAL A 485 3.38 12.66 -21.81
C VAL A 485 4.75 13.20 -21.43
N GLU A 486 5.75 12.32 -21.33
CA GLU A 486 7.14 12.75 -21.10
C GLU A 486 7.71 13.41 -22.38
N PRO A 487 8.46 14.52 -22.26
CA PRO A 487 9.15 15.13 -23.40
C PRO A 487 10.27 14.21 -23.91
N VAL A 488 10.66 14.41 -25.18
CA VAL A 488 11.83 13.72 -25.74
C VAL A 488 13.09 14.26 -25.06
N PRO A 489 13.99 13.41 -24.53
CA PRO A 489 15.23 13.86 -23.90
C PRO A 489 16.09 14.71 -24.83
N SER A 490 16.75 15.71 -24.25
CA SER A 490 17.69 16.61 -24.89
C SER A 490 18.96 15.82 -25.25
N GLY A 491 19.01 15.24 -26.45
CA GLY A 491 20.07 14.30 -26.89
C GLY A 491 21.50 14.86 -27.00
N ARG A 492 22.09 15.33 -25.90
CA ARG A 492 23.44 15.92 -25.74
C ARG A 492 24.01 15.61 -24.36
N GLN A 493 25.31 15.82 -24.20
CA GLN A 493 26.09 15.63 -22.96
C GLN A 493 25.81 16.69 -21.87
N THR A 494 24.60 17.23 -21.81
CA THR A 494 24.16 18.22 -20.81
C THR A 494 23.36 17.52 -19.72
N LEU A 495 23.50 17.98 -18.48
CA LEU A 495 22.70 17.47 -17.37
C LEU A 495 21.21 17.80 -17.62
N GLU A 496 20.35 16.79 -17.66
CA GLU A 496 18.91 17.00 -17.85
C GLU A 496 18.27 17.60 -16.58
N ASP A 497 17.38 18.56 -16.80
CA ASP A 497 16.52 19.13 -15.77
C ASP A 497 15.36 18.17 -15.50
N LEU A 498 15.33 17.58 -14.30
CA LEU A 498 14.29 16.60 -13.93
C LEU A 498 12.91 17.23 -13.69
N SER A 499 12.81 18.56 -13.60
CA SER A 499 11.51 19.24 -13.53
C SER A 499 10.65 19.04 -14.78
N ALA A 500 11.29 18.79 -15.94
CA ALA A 500 10.62 18.42 -17.19
C ALA A 500 10.07 16.98 -17.20
N PHE A 501 10.44 16.15 -16.21
CA PHE A 501 10.09 14.74 -16.12
C PHE A 501 9.42 14.41 -14.76
N PRO A 502 8.24 14.96 -14.43
CA PRO A 502 7.55 14.59 -13.19
C PRO A 502 7.09 13.12 -13.18
N VAL A 503 6.80 12.57 -12.00
CA VAL A 503 6.10 11.28 -11.82
C VAL A 503 4.72 11.50 -11.19
N ILE A 504 3.77 10.59 -11.41
CA ILE A 504 2.51 10.61 -10.65
C ILE A 504 2.69 9.81 -9.36
N SER A 505 2.19 10.34 -8.24
CA SER A 505 2.20 9.64 -6.95
C SER A 505 1.44 8.31 -7.03
N GLN A 506 2.07 7.24 -6.52
CA GLN A 506 1.54 5.87 -6.54
C GLN A 506 0.26 5.69 -5.70
N ARG A 507 -0.12 6.69 -4.87
CA ARG A 507 -1.29 6.63 -3.98
C ARG A 507 -2.64 6.82 -4.70
N TYR A 508 -2.67 7.22 -5.98
CA TYR A 508 -3.90 7.58 -6.70
C TYR A 508 -4.27 6.63 -7.84
N ALA A 509 -5.56 6.35 -7.98
CA ALA A 509 -6.10 5.63 -9.13
C ALA A 509 -6.04 6.52 -10.39
N LEU A 510 -5.16 6.14 -11.34
CA LEU A 510 -5.08 6.75 -12.67
C LEU A 510 -6.31 6.48 -13.55
N THR A 511 -7.20 5.61 -13.09
CA THR A 511 -8.39 5.16 -13.81
C THR A 511 -9.68 5.57 -13.11
N GLY A 512 -10.48 6.41 -13.76
CA GLY A 512 -11.86 6.70 -13.35
C GLY A 512 -12.83 5.76 -14.07
N ARG A 513 -13.83 5.24 -13.35
CA ARG A 513 -14.90 4.39 -13.92
C ARG A 513 -16.25 4.96 -13.53
N ALA A 514 -17.10 5.23 -14.51
CA ALA A 514 -18.49 5.64 -14.31
C ALA A 514 -19.41 4.83 -15.23
N GLU A 515 -20.69 4.73 -14.85
CA GLU A 515 -21.69 3.92 -15.55
C GLU A 515 -22.96 4.72 -15.78
N ILE A 516 -23.45 4.75 -17.02
CA ILE A 516 -24.84 5.11 -17.30
C ILE A 516 -25.65 3.82 -17.41
N HIS A 517 -26.75 3.74 -16.69
CA HIS A 517 -27.68 2.62 -16.76
C HIS A 517 -28.76 2.89 -17.81
N ILE A 518 -29.12 1.87 -18.60
CA ILE A 518 -30.27 1.96 -19.50
C ILE A 518 -31.53 1.62 -18.70
N GLN A 519 -32.60 2.40 -18.86
CA GLN A 519 -33.88 2.13 -18.23
C GLN A 519 -34.46 0.80 -18.73
N LYS A 520 -34.74 -0.12 -17.81
CA LYS A 520 -35.28 -1.46 -18.08
C LYS A 520 -36.80 -1.44 -17.97
N ALA A 521 -37.46 -2.43 -18.59
CA ALA A 521 -38.92 -2.59 -18.53
C ALA A 521 -39.44 -3.13 -17.18
N CYS A 522 -38.80 -2.74 -16.07
CA CYS A 522 -38.93 -3.34 -14.74
C CYS A 522 -39.51 -2.34 -13.73
N GLY A 523 -40.75 -1.92 -13.99
CA GLY A 523 -41.47 -0.98 -13.12
C GLY A 523 -40.88 0.42 -13.04
N SER A 524 -41.42 1.21 -12.11
CA SER A 524 -40.97 2.57 -11.80
C SER A 524 -39.69 2.62 -10.94
N ASP A 525 -39.33 1.49 -10.32
CA ASP A 525 -38.16 1.29 -9.48
C ASP A 525 -36.92 0.77 -10.25
N ASN A 526 -37.09 0.44 -11.54
CA ASN A 526 -36.04 -0.02 -12.46
C ASN A 526 -35.29 -1.29 -11.96
N LYS A 527 -35.99 -2.14 -11.19
CA LYS A 527 -35.46 -3.36 -10.56
C LYS A 527 -36.33 -4.56 -10.93
N CYS A 528 -35.77 -5.47 -11.70
CA CYS A 528 -36.48 -6.62 -12.25
C CYS A 528 -36.60 -7.73 -11.21
N GLU A 529 -37.80 -8.01 -10.72
CA GLU A 529 -38.11 -9.17 -9.88
C GLU A 529 -38.62 -10.33 -10.76
N SER A 530 -37.74 -11.28 -11.05
CA SER A 530 -38.04 -12.47 -11.86
C SER A 530 -38.31 -13.70 -11.00
N ASN A 531 -39.33 -14.49 -11.35
CA ASN A 531 -39.66 -15.75 -10.68
C ASN A 531 -39.23 -16.94 -11.55
N LEU A 532 -37.91 -17.11 -11.68
CA LEU A 532 -37.30 -18.23 -12.40
C LEU A 532 -37.54 -19.55 -11.65
N GLN A 533 -38.09 -20.53 -12.37
CA GLN A 533 -38.31 -21.90 -11.91
C GLN A 533 -37.76 -22.88 -12.96
N MET A 534 -37.40 -24.08 -12.52
CA MET A 534 -36.81 -25.10 -13.38
C MET A 534 -37.33 -26.49 -12.98
N MET A 535 -37.67 -27.30 -13.98
CA MET A 535 -37.95 -28.73 -13.84
C MET A 535 -37.15 -29.50 -14.90
N ALA A 536 -36.66 -30.68 -14.57
CA ALA A 536 -35.94 -31.52 -15.52
C ALA A 536 -36.26 -33.00 -15.35
N ALA A 537 -36.20 -33.75 -16.45
CA ALA A 537 -36.36 -35.20 -16.47
C ALA A 537 -35.56 -35.83 -17.61
N PHE A 538 -34.93 -36.97 -17.35
CA PHE A 538 -34.39 -37.82 -18.39
C PHE A 538 -35.52 -38.53 -19.14
N THR A 539 -35.36 -38.64 -20.46
CA THR A 539 -36.34 -39.24 -21.38
C THR A 539 -35.67 -40.24 -22.33
N ASP A 540 -36.48 -41.14 -22.88
CA ASP A 540 -36.12 -41.97 -24.03
C ASP A 540 -35.95 -41.13 -25.33
N GLU A 541 -35.62 -41.81 -26.44
CA GLU A 541 -35.46 -41.17 -27.75
C GLU A 541 -36.76 -40.54 -28.29
N GLN A 542 -37.92 -41.02 -27.83
CA GLN A 542 -39.27 -40.55 -28.17
C GLN A 542 -39.74 -39.38 -27.28
N ASN A 543 -38.88 -38.88 -26.39
CA ASN A 543 -39.15 -37.82 -25.41
C ASN A 543 -40.15 -38.22 -24.31
N THR A 544 -40.32 -39.52 -24.04
CA THR A 544 -41.11 -40.02 -22.90
C THR A 544 -40.23 -40.08 -21.64
N PRO A 545 -40.62 -39.43 -20.51
CA PRO A 545 -39.84 -39.50 -19.28
C PRO A 545 -39.71 -40.92 -18.72
N PHE A 546 -38.51 -41.28 -18.24
CA PHE A 546 -38.29 -42.57 -17.60
C PHE A 546 -39.12 -42.74 -16.33
N PRO A 547 -39.61 -43.97 -16.05
CA PRO A 547 -40.50 -44.23 -14.92
C PRO A 547 -39.80 -43.99 -13.58
N THR A 548 -40.48 -43.26 -12.70
CA THR A 548 -39.95 -42.91 -11.37
C THR A 548 -40.37 -43.94 -10.32
N GLN A 549 -39.43 -44.47 -9.53
CA GLN A 549 -39.69 -45.22 -8.30
C GLN A 549 -38.91 -44.61 -7.14
N ASN A 550 -39.55 -44.46 -5.97
CA ASN A 550 -38.94 -43.86 -4.76
C ASN A 550 -38.26 -42.49 -4.98
N GLY A 551 -38.69 -41.72 -5.99
CA GLY A 551 -38.13 -40.41 -6.34
C GLY A 551 -36.97 -40.45 -7.35
N LEU A 552 -36.47 -41.63 -7.73
CA LEU A 552 -35.42 -41.81 -8.74
C LEU A 552 -36.02 -42.27 -10.07
N GLN A 553 -35.52 -41.75 -11.19
CA GLN A 553 -35.89 -42.23 -12.52
C GLN A 553 -35.12 -43.52 -12.85
N ILE A 554 -35.83 -44.59 -13.22
CA ILE A 554 -35.24 -45.88 -13.57
C ILE A 554 -35.09 -45.97 -15.09
N PHE A 555 -33.83 -46.05 -15.53
CA PHE A 555 -33.46 -46.33 -16.92
C PHE A 555 -32.92 -47.75 -17.05
N HIS A 556 -33.55 -48.57 -17.90
CA HIS A 556 -33.05 -49.90 -18.23
C HIS A 556 -32.09 -49.81 -19.43
N TYR A 557 -30.80 -49.76 -19.15
CA TYR A 557 -29.77 -49.71 -20.19
C TYR A 557 -29.70 -51.02 -20.99
N THR A 558 -29.71 -50.89 -22.32
CA THR A 558 -29.34 -51.94 -23.27
C THR A 558 -28.28 -51.38 -24.22
N THR A 559 -27.47 -52.26 -24.82
CA THR A 559 -26.41 -51.88 -25.77
C THR A 559 -26.89 -51.18 -27.03
N ASP A 560 -28.20 -51.14 -27.25
CA ASP A 560 -28.84 -50.49 -28.39
C ASP A 560 -29.17 -49.01 -28.12
N VAL A 561 -29.28 -48.60 -26.84
CA VAL A 561 -29.54 -47.20 -26.45
C VAL A 561 -28.23 -46.42 -26.51
N LYS A 562 -28.00 -45.74 -27.64
CA LYS A 562 -26.79 -44.95 -27.90
C LYS A 562 -26.91 -43.49 -27.48
N LYS A 563 -28.13 -43.02 -27.22
CA LYS A 563 -28.43 -41.63 -26.87
C LYS A 563 -29.38 -41.57 -25.68
N LEU A 564 -29.12 -40.62 -24.79
CA LEU A 564 -29.93 -40.32 -23.62
C LEU A 564 -30.35 -38.86 -23.70
N LYS A 565 -31.63 -38.55 -23.46
CA LYS A 565 -32.13 -37.18 -23.52
C LYS A 565 -32.46 -36.66 -22.13
N LEU A 566 -32.26 -35.37 -21.92
CA LEU A 566 -32.64 -34.62 -20.74
C LEU A 566 -33.50 -33.44 -21.18
N MET A 567 -34.78 -33.49 -20.86
CA MET A 567 -35.68 -32.35 -21.06
C MET A 567 -35.59 -31.43 -19.83
N VAL A 568 -35.24 -30.16 -20.06
CA VAL A 568 -35.25 -29.11 -19.05
C VAL A 568 -36.31 -28.08 -19.44
N ASN A 569 -37.25 -27.82 -18.54
CA ASN A 569 -38.26 -26.78 -18.66
C ASN A 569 -37.91 -25.63 -17.69
N VAL A 570 -37.63 -24.45 -18.23
CA VAL A 570 -37.34 -23.23 -17.47
C VAL A 570 -38.50 -22.26 -17.66
N SER A 571 -39.04 -21.72 -16.57
CA SER A 571 -40.17 -20.79 -16.61
C SER A 571 -39.90 -19.52 -15.81
N ASN A 572 -40.40 -18.39 -16.29
CA ASN A 572 -40.51 -17.13 -15.55
C ASN A 572 -42.00 -16.76 -15.51
N VAL A 573 -42.74 -17.26 -14.52
CA VAL A 573 -44.21 -17.11 -14.47
C VAL A 573 -44.63 -16.54 -13.13
N LYS A 574 -45.56 -15.58 -13.14
CA LYS A 574 -46.02 -14.90 -11.92
C LYS A 574 -46.64 -15.90 -10.96
N SER A 575 -46.25 -15.83 -9.69
CA SER A 575 -46.86 -16.61 -8.61
C SER A 575 -47.64 -15.69 -7.65
N GLN A 576 -48.30 -16.25 -6.63
CA GLN A 576 -49.07 -15.44 -5.66
C GLN A 576 -48.18 -14.46 -4.88
N ASP A 577 -46.92 -14.85 -4.61
CA ASP A 577 -46.00 -14.10 -3.74
C ASP A 577 -44.80 -13.47 -4.47
N ARG A 578 -44.64 -13.68 -5.79
CA ARG A 578 -43.52 -13.13 -6.59
C ARG A 578 -43.95 -12.67 -7.97
N LYS A 579 -43.40 -11.53 -8.40
CA LYS A 579 -43.52 -11.02 -9.77
C LYS A 579 -42.76 -11.91 -10.77
N ALA A 580 -43.02 -11.71 -12.06
CA ALA A 580 -42.29 -12.34 -13.15
C ALA A 580 -41.90 -11.30 -14.19
N GLU A 581 -41.11 -10.32 -13.75
CA GLU A 581 -40.50 -9.32 -14.62
C GLU A 581 -39.30 -9.95 -15.37
N ASP A 582 -38.89 -9.32 -16.46
CA ASP A 582 -37.87 -9.83 -17.39
C ASP A 582 -36.57 -10.29 -16.71
N ALA A 583 -36.21 -11.56 -16.90
CA ALA A 583 -34.97 -12.12 -16.35
C ALA A 583 -33.79 -11.86 -17.31
N TYR A 584 -33.23 -10.66 -17.24
CA TYR A 584 -32.08 -10.25 -18.05
C TYR A 584 -30.80 -11.04 -17.71
N GLY A 585 -30.22 -11.71 -18.71
CA GLY A 585 -28.98 -12.46 -18.60
C GLY A 585 -29.11 -13.82 -17.89
N ALA A 586 -30.26 -14.47 -17.98
CA ALA A 586 -30.48 -15.79 -17.38
C ALA A 586 -29.53 -16.85 -17.97
N LEU A 587 -28.90 -17.65 -17.09
CA LEU A 587 -27.89 -18.64 -17.41
C LEU A 587 -28.28 -20.01 -16.83
N LEU A 588 -28.28 -21.05 -17.66
CA LEU A 588 -28.45 -22.45 -17.25
C LEU A 588 -27.10 -23.18 -17.33
N ASN A 589 -26.51 -23.49 -16.19
CA ASN A 589 -25.34 -24.35 -16.09
C ASN A 589 -25.78 -25.82 -15.96
N VAL A 590 -25.10 -26.72 -16.68
CA VAL A 590 -25.37 -28.15 -16.71
C VAL A 590 -24.06 -28.91 -16.47
N THR A 591 -23.96 -29.64 -15.35
CA THR A 591 -22.81 -30.49 -15.03
C THR A 591 -23.04 -31.88 -15.60
N ILE A 592 -22.23 -32.28 -16.57
CA ILE A 592 -22.37 -33.54 -17.33
C ILE A 592 -21.41 -34.60 -16.74
N PRO A 593 -21.89 -35.78 -16.33
CA PRO A 593 -21.05 -36.86 -15.79
C PRO A 593 -20.23 -37.52 -16.91
N THR A 594 -19.06 -38.09 -16.59
CA THR A 594 -18.14 -38.68 -17.59
C THR A 594 -18.70 -39.87 -18.36
N SER A 595 -19.77 -40.51 -17.87
CA SER A 595 -20.49 -41.57 -18.58
C SER A 595 -21.28 -41.08 -19.80
N LEU A 596 -21.53 -39.78 -19.88
CA LEU A 596 -22.30 -39.10 -20.93
C LEU A 596 -21.42 -38.08 -21.66
N SER A 597 -21.38 -38.14 -22.99
CA SER A 597 -20.84 -37.07 -23.82
C SER A 597 -21.95 -36.14 -24.30
N PHE A 598 -21.71 -34.83 -24.32
CA PHE A 598 -22.66 -33.89 -24.93
C PHE A 598 -22.73 -34.13 -26.45
N SER A 599 -23.94 -34.39 -26.98
CA SER A 599 -24.18 -34.62 -28.41
C SER A 599 -24.79 -33.38 -29.08
N SER A 600 -25.91 -32.87 -28.54
CA SER A 600 -26.60 -31.71 -29.13
C SER A 600 -27.54 -31.02 -28.15
N LEU A 601 -27.80 -29.73 -28.40
CA LEU A 601 -28.87 -28.95 -27.78
C LEU A 601 -29.96 -28.69 -28.82
N ASN A 602 -31.21 -29.01 -28.51
CA ASN A 602 -32.36 -28.71 -29.35
C ASN A 602 -33.40 -27.89 -28.55
N PRO A 603 -33.33 -26.55 -28.60
CA PRO A 603 -34.34 -25.70 -27.99
C PRO A 603 -35.65 -25.78 -28.80
N LYS A 604 -36.79 -26.08 -28.15
CA LYS A 604 -38.09 -26.10 -28.85
C LYS A 604 -38.60 -24.71 -29.24
N VAL A 605 -37.88 -23.66 -28.87
CA VAL A 605 -38.12 -22.26 -29.26
C VAL A 605 -37.03 -21.82 -30.24
N LYS A 606 -37.41 -21.22 -31.37
CA LYS A 606 -36.56 -20.90 -32.55
C LYS A 606 -35.41 -19.89 -32.34
N SER A 607 -35.03 -19.57 -31.10
CA SER A 607 -34.13 -18.43 -30.80
C SER A 607 -33.31 -18.64 -29.52
N ILE A 608 -32.61 -19.77 -29.41
CA ILE A 608 -31.61 -20.02 -28.36
C ILE A 608 -30.31 -20.45 -29.04
N ASP A 609 -29.29 -19.60 -28.90
CA ASP A 609 -27.96 -19.73 -29.50
C ASP A 609 -26.95 -19.79 -28.33
N VAL A 610 -26.17 -20.87 -28.22
CA VAL A 610 -25.58 -21.34 -26.94
C VAL A 610 -24.39 -20.49 -26.42
N LEU A 611 -24.27 -19.24 -26.87
CA LEU A 611 -23.09 -18.37 -26.67
C LEU A 611 -23.42 -16.92 -26.28
N ARG A 612 -24.67 -16.58 -25.90
CA ARG A 612 -25.03 -15.23 -25.43
C ARG A 612 -25.92 -15.21 -24.19
N ASN A 613 -25.88 -14.08 -23.48
CA ASN A 613 -26.81 -13.75 -22.39
C ASN A 613 -28.21 -13.53 -22.95
N TYR A 614 -29.24 -14.16 -22.36
CA TYR A 614 -30.63 -14.04 -22.79
C TYR A 614 -31.52 -13.30 -21.78
N THR A 615 -32.49 -12.55 -22.28
CA THR A 615 -33.59 -12.00 -21.46
C THR A 615 -34.75 -12.98 -21.47
N LEU A 616 -35.05 -13.63 -20.35
CA LEU A 616 -36.21 -14.51 -20.23
C LEU A 616 -37.44 -13.68 -19.82
N VAL A 617 -38.12 -13.16 -20.84
CA VAL A 617 -39.46 -12.54 -20.77
C VAL A 617 -40.44 -13.54 -20.12
N PRO A 618 -41.46 -13.11 -19.35
CA PRO A 618 -42.42 -14.03 -18.71
C PRO A 618 -43.04 -15.07 -19.65
N SER A 619 -42.48 -16.29 -19.61
CA SER A 619 -42.72 -17.37 -20.56
C SER A 619 -42.14 -18.70 -20.05
N THR A 620 -42.40 -19.79 -20.77
CA THR A 620 -41.88 -21.14 -20.51
C THR A 620 -41.02 -21.60 -21.69
N VAL A 621 -39.83 -22.14 -21.42
CA VAL A 621 -38.85 -22.57 -22.40
C VAL A 621 -38.50 -24.04 -22.16
N GLU A 622 -38.78 -24.88 -23.15
CA GLU A 622 -38.32 -26.27 -23.17
C GLU A 622 -37.01 -26.41 -23.96
N ILE A 623 -36.03 -27.04 -23.30
CA ILE A 623 -34.69 -27.30 -23.80
C ILE A 623 -34.48 -28.81 -23.79
N GLU A 624 -34.24 -29.40 -24.96
CA GLU A 624 -33.85 -30.81 -25.09
C GLU A 624 -32.32 -30.90 -25.18
N ILE A 625 -31.67 -31.47 -24.16
CA ILE A 625 -30.23 -31.78 -24.17
C ILE A 625 -30.09 -33.25 -24.54
N THR A 626 -29.37 -33.55 -25.62
CA THR A 626 -29.05 -34.92 -26.02
C THR A 626 -27.62 -35.26 -25.64
N PHE A 627 -27.46 -36.38 -24.95
CA PHE A 627 -26.18 -36.99 -24.63
C PHE A 627 -25.98 -38.26 -25.46
N GLU A 628 -24.72 -38.59 -25.74
CA GLU A 628 -24.30 -39.91 -26.22
C GLU A 628 -23.73 -40.71 -25.05
N THR A 629 -24.00 -42.02 -25.04
CA THR A 629 -23.56 -42.93 -23.98
C THR A 629 -22.12 -43.37 -24.23
N ALA A 630 -21.15 -42.76 -23.54
CA ALA A 630 -19.73 -42.97 -23.82
C ALA A 630 -19.12 -44.15 -23.04
N GLU A 631 -19.38 -44.24 -21.72
CA GLU A 631 -18.74 -45.20 -20.82
C GLU A 631 -19.72 -45.77 -19.76
N ILE A 632 -20.95 -46.14 -20.17
CA ILE A 632 -21.88 -46.84 -19.27
C ILE A 632 -21.44 -48.31 -19.14
N THR A 633 -20.88 -48.67 -17.99
CA THR A 633 -20.47 -50.04 -17.65
C THR A 633 -21.55 -50.76 -16.83
N ILE A 634 -21.46 -52.10 -16.76
CA ILE A 634 -22.42 -52.96 -16.02
C ILE A 634 -22.42 -52.64 -14.51
N ASP A 635 -21.33 -52.09 -13.99
CA ASP A 635 -21.15 -51.73 -12.58
C ASP A 635 -21.74 -50.34 -12.23
N MET A 636 -22.22 -49.57 -13.21
CA MET A 636 -22.72 -48.20 -13.00
C MET A 636 -24.17 -48.21 -12.49
N GLN A 637 -24.34 -47.94 -11.19
CA GLN A 637 -25.64 -48.01 -10.51
C GLN A 637 -26.49 -46.73 -10.62
N GLU A 638 -25.87 -45.57 -10.87
CA GLU A 638 -26.56 -44.27 -10.95
C GLU A 638 -25.84 -43.34 -11.94
N ILE A 639 -26.62 -42.45 -12.59
CA ILE A 639 -26.10 -41.37 -13.44
C ILE A 639 -26.71 -40.06 -12.94
N GLN A 640 -25.88 -39.17 -12.40
CA GLN A 640 -26.30 -37.89 -11.84
C GLN A 640 -25.80 -36.72 -12.70
N THR A 641 -26.68 -35.74 -12.93
CA THR A 641 -26.35 -34.45 -13.56
C THR A 641 -26.85 -33.34 -12.63
N GLU A 642 -26.07 -32.27 -12.49
CA GLU A 642 -26.45 -31.11 -11.68
C GLU A 642 -26.86 -29.95 -12.60
N LEU A 643 -27.98 -29.30 -12.27
CA LEU A 643 -28.53 -28.18 -13.03
C LEU A 643 -28.60 -26.95 -12.11
N GLN A 644 -27.99 -25.85 -12.55
CA GLN A 644 -27.99 -24.59 -11.81
C GLN A 644 -28.48 -23.46 -12.71
N LEU A 645 -29.61 -22.86 -12.34
CA LEU A 645 -30.18 -21.69 -13.01
C LEU A 645 -29.79 -20.44 -12.21
N SER A 646 -29.21 -19.43 -12.86
CA SER A 646 -28.76 -18.20 -12.23
C SER A 646 -29.00 -16.96 -13.09
N THR A 647 -28.95 -15.79 -12.45
CA THR A 647 -28.82 -14.48 -13.10
C THR A 647 -27.50 -13.84 -12.63
N PRO A 648 -26.97 -12.80 -13.31
CA PRO A 648 -25.66 -12.24 -12.99
C PRO A 648 -25.56 -11.50 -11.64
N PHE A 649 -26.64 -11.44 -10.86
CA PHE A 649 -26.73 -10.75 -9.57
C PHE A 649 -27.13 -11.71 -8.45
N SER A 650 -26.14 -12.21 -7.69
CA SER A 650 -26.36 -12.92 -6.42
C SER A 650 -25.69 -12.20 -5.25
N GLU A 651 -26.25 -11.05 -4.86
CA GLU A 651 -26.04 -10.48 -3.52
C GLU A 651 -26.94 -11.24 -2.52
N PHE A 652 -26.43 -11.67 -1.37
CA PHE A 652 -27.29 -12.16 -0.28
C PHE A 652 -27.91 -10.96 0.44
N ARG A 653 -29.22 -10.75 0.30
CA ARG A 653 -29.95 -9.68 0.99
C ARG A 653 -30.71 -10.20 2.20
N THR A 654 -30.74 -9.40 3.26
CA THR A 654 -31.46 -9.66 4.50
C THR A 654 -31.83 -8.33 5.14
N GLU A 655 -32.91 -8.30 5.92
CA GLU A 655 -33.40 -7.06 6.54
C GLU A 655 -33.19 -7.04 8.05
N TYR A 656 -33.12 -5.86 8.67
CA TYR A 656 -33.14 -5.71 10.12
C TYR A 656 -34.33 -4.86 10.61
N SER A 657 -34.99 -5.32 11.69
CA SER A 657 -36.19 -4.69 12.24
C SER A 657 -36.53 -5.17 13.66
N GLY A 658 -37.52 -4.54 14.28
CA GLY A 658 -38.04 -4.92 15.60
C GLY A 658 -37.64 -3.95 16.70
N LYS A 659 -37.40 -4.46 17.90
CA LYS A 659 -37.02 -3.67 19.08
C LYS A 659 -35.63 -4.07 19.54
N VAL A 660 -34.89 -3.13 20.11
CA VAL A 660 -33.61 -3.39 20.77
C VAL A 660 -33.85 -4.37 21.93
N VAL A 661 -33.24 -5.55 21.84
CA VAL A 661 -33.20 -6.57 22.89
C VAL A 661 -31.74 -6.74 23.32
N GLY A 662 -31.48 -6.63 24.63
CA GLY A 662 -30.16 -6.86 25.20
C GLY A 662 -29.82 -8.36 25.27
N GLU A 663 -28.53 -8.69 25.19
CA GLU A 663 -28.01 -10.07 25.11
C GLU A 663 -28.61 -11.00 26.19
N SER A 664 -28.63 -10.56 27.46
CA SER A 664 -29.15 -11.33 28.59
C SER A 664 -30.68 -11.57 28.59
N ALA A 665 -31.41 -10.94 27.67
CA ALA A 665 -32.86 -11.09 27.52
C ALA A 665 -33.26 -12.03 26.36
N MET A 666 -32.32 -12.43 25.50
CA MET A 666 -32.57 -13.34 24.39
C MET A 666 -32.75 -14.78 24.89
N LYS A 667 -33.73 -15.52 24.34
CA LYS A 667 -34.04 -16.91 24.75
C LYS A 667 -34.04 -17.89 23.56
N SER A 668 -34.17 -17.34 22.36
CA SER A 668 -34.20 -18.05 21.10
C SER A 668 -33.41 -17.29 20.06
N THR A 669 -32.87 -18.01 19.08
CA THR A 669 -32.17 -17.38 17.94
C THR A 669 -33.08 -16.40 17.18
N SER A 670 -34.39 -16.61 17.17
CA SER A 670 -35.37 -15.66 16.60
C SER A 670 -35.41 -14.30 17.30
N ASP A 671 -34.92 -14.18 18.54
CA ASP A 671 -34.86 -12.90 19.27
C ASP A 671 -33.65 -12.04 18.84
N ILE A 672 -32.70 -12.62 18.08
CA ILE A 672 -31.48 -11.94 17.59
C ILE A 672 -31.79 -11.06 16.38
N GLY A 673 -32.51 -11.63 15.40
CA GLY A 673 -32.77 -10.99 14.12
C GLY A 673 -32.86 -11.95 12.94
N SER A 674 -32.74 -11.42 11.73
CA SER A 674 -33.06 -12.11 10.48
C SER A 674 -32.06 -13.22 10.12
N PRO A 675 -32.52 -14.37 9.59
CA PRO A 675 -31.64 -15.48 9.23
C PRO A 675 -30.85 -15.21 7.94
N VAL A 676 -29.64 -15.76 7.91
CA VAL A 676 -28.77 -15.81 6.72
C VAL A 676 -28.24 -17.24 6.60
N GLU A 677 -28.38 -17.87 5.44
CA GLU A 677 -27.91 -19.23 5.17
C GLU A 677 -26.95 -19.23 3.98
N PHE A 678 -25.78 -19.82 4.16
CA PHE A 678 -24.77 -20.00 3.13
C PHE A 678 -24.62 -21.49 2.83
N ASN A 679 -24.82 -21.88 1.57
CA ASN A 679 -24.63 -23.26 1.12
C ASN A 679 -23.37 -23.30 0.25
N LEU A 680 -22.33 -24.00 0.74
CA LEU A 680 -21.06 -24.18 0.05
C LEU A 680 -20.92 -25.64 -0.39
N THR A 681 -20.85 -25.87 -1.69
CA THR A 681 -20.57 -27.20 -2.28
C THR A 681 -19.08 -27.32 -2.57
N VAL A 682 -18.44 -28.36 -2.04
CA VAL A 682 -17.04 -28.71 -2.31
C VAL A 682 -17.01 -30.04 -3.05
N ALA A 683 -16.55 -30.03 -4.29
CA ALA A 683 -16.46 -31.22 -5.14
C ALA A 683 -15.00 -31.61 -5.44
N LEU A 684 -14.73 -32.91 -5.47
CA LEU A 684 -13.46 -33.52 -5.86
C LEU A 684 -13.62 -34.22 -7.22
N PHE A 685 -12.81 -33.81 -8.19
CA PHE A 685 -12.73 -34.46 -9.50
C PHE A 685 -11.59 -35.48 -9.50
N GLY A 686 -11.90 -36.76 -9.24
CA GLY A 686 -10.92 -37.85 -9.22
C GLY A 686 -11.23 -38.91 -8.17
N LYS A 687 -10.21 -39.66 -7.75
CA LYS A 687 -10.33 -40.60 -6.62
C LYS A 687 -10.23 -39.84 -5.29
N PRO A 688 -10.99 -40.22 -4.25
CA PRO A 688 -10.88 -39.61 -2.91
C PRO A 688 -9.46 -39.75 -2.36
N LEU A 689 -9.06 -38.80 -1.50
CA LEU A 689 -7.73 -38.79 -0.88
C LEU A 689 -7.49 -40.00 0.05
N GLY A 690 -8.56 -40.61 0.60
CA GLY A 690 -8.46 -41.71 1.54
C GLY A 690 -7.55 -41.36 2.72
N ASN A 691 -6.58 -42.22 3.03
CA ASN A 691 -5.62 -42.01 4.12
C ASN A 691 -4.49 -41.01 3.79
N LEU A 692 -4.53 -40.32 2.64
CA LEU A 692 -3.47 -39.40 2.21
C LEU A 692 -3.67 -37.96 2.71
N GLY A 693 -4.86 -37.61 3.22
CA GLY A 693 -5.19 -36.28 3.72
C GLY A 693 -6.69 -35.99 3.65
N PHE A 694 -7.11 -34.83 4.16
CA PHE A 694 -8.50 -34.36 4.08
C PHE A 694 -8.55 -32.87 3.72
N LEU A 695 -9.66 -32.44 3.13
CA LEU A 695 -9.92 -31.02 2.86
C LEU A 695 -10.52 -30.34 4.10
N GLU A 696 -10.15 -29.09 4.33
CA GLU A 696 -10.74 -28.25 5.37
C GLU A 696 -11.19 -26.90 4.79
N VAL A 697 -12.33 -26.40 5.26
CA VAL A 697 -12.81 -25.05 4.91
C VAL A 697 -12.49 -24.12 6.07
N VAL A 698 -11.66 -23.12 5.81
CA VAL A 698 -11.25 -22.08 6.75
C VAL A 698 -12.12 -20.84 6.51
N PHE A 699 -13.00 -20.52 7.45
CA PHE A 699 -13.81 -19.30 7.39
C PHE A 699 -13.10 -18.14 8.07
N GLN A 700 -13.21 -16.96 7.48
CA GLN A 700 -12.94 -15.68 8.12
C GLN A 700 -14.28 -14.98 8.32
N TRP A 701 -14.82 -15.10 9.53
CA TRP A 701 -16.22 -14.77 9.83
C TRP A 701 -16.36 -13.45 10.57
N PRO A 702 -17.08 -12.44 10.02
CA PRO A 702 -17.27 -11.14 10.66
C PRO A 702 -18.35 -11.22 11.76
N TYR A 703 -17.91 -11.51 12.99
CA TYR A 703 -18.82 -11.77 14.12
C TYR A 703 -19.25 -10.51 14.87
N ALA A 704 -18.43 -9.45 14.87
CA ALA A 704 -18.69 -8.21 15.59
C ALA A 704 -18.17 -6.97 14.83
N VAL A 705 -18.66 -5.78 15.19
CA VAL A 705 -18.12 -4.49 14.74
C VAL A 705 -16.93 -4.07 15.61
N ALA A 706 -16.15 -3.07 15.18
CA ALA A 706 -15.00 -2.54 15.96
C ALA A 706 -15.34 -2.18 17.43
N ASN A 707 -16.58 -1.76 17.71
CA ASN A 707 -17.10 -1.46 19.05
C ASN A 707 -17.48 -2.71 19.89
N GLN A 708 -17.07 -3.91 19.49
CA GLN A 708 -17.37 -5.20 20.13
C GLN A 708 -18.86 -5.60 20.20
N LYS A 709 -19.77 -4.87 19.56
CA LYS A 709 -21.17 -5.32 19.38
C LYS A 709 -21.26 -6.39 18.29
N TRP A 710 -22.14 -7.37 18.49
CA TRP A 710 -22.39 -8.46 17.53
C TRP A 710 -22.85 -7.97 16.15
N LEU A 711 -22.44 -8.68 15.09
CA LEU A 711 -22.75 -8.39 13.69
C LEU A 711 -23.50 -9.57 13.04
N LEU A 712 -22.79 -10.67 12.75
CA LEU A 712 -23.38 -11.93 12.29
C LEU A 712 -23.19 -13.04 13.33
N TYR A 713 -24.27 -13.41 14.01
CA TYR A 713 -24.28 -14.49 15.00
C TYR A 713 -24.37 -15.85 14.31
N LEU A 714 -23.34 -16.68 14.47
CA LEU A 714 -23.28 -18.02 13.91
C LEU A 714 -24.13 -18.99 14.75
N SER A 715 -25.21 -19.53 14.18
CA SER A 715 -26.17 -20.38 14.92
C SER A 715 -25.93 -21.88 14.77
N GLU A 716 -25.61 -22.37 13.57
CA GLU A 716 -25.28 -23.78 13.35
C GLU A 716 -24.48 -23.98 12.05
N ILE A 717 -23.70 -25.04 11.99
CA ILE A 717 -23.04 -25.51 10.76
C ILE A 717 -23.39 -26.98 10.55
N GLN A 718 -24.10 -27.26 9.46
CA GLN A 718 -24.51 -28.61 9.05
C GLN A 718 -23.65 -29.07 7.87
N MET A 719 -23.34 -30.36 7.82
CA MET A 719 -22.53 -30.99 6.78
C MET A 719 -23.23 -32.21 6.20
N ALA A 720 -23.27 -32.32 4.88
CA ALA A 720 -23.72 -33.50 4.16
C ALA A 720 -22.60 -33.97 3.22
N GLY A 721 -22.49 -35.28 3.00
CA GLY A 721 -21.38 -35.87 2.23
C GLY A 721 -20.05 -36.01 3.00
N THR A 722 -20.07 -35.91 4.34
CA THR A 722 -18.90 -36.17 5.20
C THR A 722 -19.27 -37.09 6.37
N SER A 723 -18.26 -37.66 7.02
CA SER A 723 -18.43 -38.57 8.17
C SER A 723 -19.02 -37.93 9.44
N LYS A 724 -19.07 -36.60 9.53
CA LYS A 724 -19.72 -35.86 10.63
C LYS A 724 -20.81 -34.95 10.07
N GLN A 725 -22.05 -35.12 10.50
CA GLN A 725 -23.19 -34.33 9.99
C GLN A 725 -23.24 -32.86 10.47
N SER A 726 -22.35 -32.46 11.38
CA SER A 726 -22.23 -31.07 11.85
C SER A 726 -20.79 -30.72 12.19
N CYS A 727 -20.42 -29.46 11.98
CA CYS A 727 -19.13 -28.90 12.34
C CYS A 727 -19.26 -28.06 13.62
N VAL A 728 -18.51 -28.43 14.66
CA VAL A 728 -18.31 -27.62 15.87
C VAL A 728 -16.81 -27.33 15.98
N PRO A 729 -16.35 -26.10 15.65
CA PRO A 729 -14.95 -25.72 15.79
C PRO A 729 -14.52 -25.61 17.26
N GLU A 730 -13.23 -25.86 17.54
CA GLU A 730 -12.66 -25.91 18.90
C GLU A 730 -12.84 -24.60 19.70
N ASN A 731 -13.04 -23.47 19.02
CA ASN A 731 -13.17 -22.13 19.62
C ASN A 731 -14.59 -21.79 20.12
N ASN A 732 -15.53 -22.74 20.19
CA ASN A 732 -16.93 -22.53 20.65
C ASN A 732 -17.68 -21.37 19.95
N VAL A 733 -17.36 -21.12 18.67
CA VAL A 733 -17.91 -20.00 17.86
C VAL A 733 -19.38 -20.20 17.47
N VAL A 734 -19.85 -21.45 17.46
CA VAL A 734 -21.22 -21.81 17.06
C VAL A 734 -22.14 -21.73 18.28
N ASN A 735 -23.15 -20.86 18.19
CA ASN A 735 -24.17 -20.62 19.21
C ASN A 735 -23.64 -20.40 20.65
N PRO A 736 -22.67 -19.49 20.89
CA PRO A 736 -22.01 -19.33 22.20
C PRO A 736 -22.97 -18.95 23.34
N LEU A 737 -24.14 -18.39 23.03
CA LEU A 737 -25.17 -18.03 24.01
C LEU A 737 -26.18 -19.18 24.30
N ASN A 738 -25.98 -20.38 23.74
CA ASN A 738 -26.84 -21.55 23.91
C ASN A 738 -28.34 -21.29 23.63
N LEU A 739 -28.63 -20.46 22.62
CA LEU A 739 -30.00 -20.04 22.30
C LEU A 739 -30.77 -21.11 21.54
N THR A 740 -32.08 -21.20 21.80
CA THR A 740 -32.96 -22.18 21.14
C THR A 740 -33.21 -21.85 19.67
N THR A 741 -33.00 -22.81 18.77
CA THR A 741 -33.24 -22.65 17.33
C THR A 741 -34.71 -22.81 16.98
N LYS A 742 -35.30 -21.79 16.32
CA LYS A 742 -36.66 -21.83 15.78
C LYS A 742 -36.69 -21.22 14.39
N THR A 743 -37.19 -21.99 13.42
CA THR A 743 -37.33 -21.58 12.02
C THR A 743 -38.69 -20.91 11.82
N LYS A 744 -38.67 -19.61 11.54
CA LYS A 744 -39.81 -18.87 10.98
C LYS A 744 -39.26 -17.92 9.93
N LEU A 745 -39.50 -18.21 8.66
CA LEU A 745 -39.21 -17.28 7.57
C LEU A 745 -40.33 -16.24 7.49
N ARG A 746 -39.94 -14.99 7.22
CA ARG A 746 -40.76 -13.99 6.55
C ARG A 746 -39.98 -13.52 5.33
N VAL A 747 -40.68 -13.24 4.24
CA VAL A 747 -40.12 -12.74 2.98
C VAL A 747 -40.95 -11.53 2.60
N PHE A 748 -40.30 -10.39 2.39
CA PHE A 748 -40.84 -9.20 1.75
C PHE A 748 -39.72 -8.52 0.95
N TRP A 749 -40.08 -7.61 0.05
CA TRP A 749 -39.17 -6.84 -0.78
C TRP A 749 -39.65 -5.38 -0.82
N LEU A 750 -38.78 -4.40 -0.54
CA LEU A 750 -38.27 -3.43 -1.53
C LEU A 750 -37.23 -2.50 -0.88
N SER A 751 -36.70 -1.54 -1.63
CA SER A 751 -35.49 -0.79 -1.26
C SER A 751 -35.64 0.73 -1.34
N LEU A 752 -35.11 1.44 -0.35
CA LEU A 752 -34.83 2.87 -0.45
C LEU A 752 -33.39 3.14 -0.94
N LEU A 753 -33.12 4.37 -1.39
CA LEU A 753 -31.77 4.88 -1.65
C LEU A 753 -31.13 5.30 -0.31
N ILE A 754 -30.11 4.56 0.12
CA ILE A 754 -29.51 4.68 1.45
C ILE A 754 -27.98 4.66 1.31
N LEU A 755 -27.26 5.45 2.12
CA LEU A 755 -25.80 5.37 2.19
C LEU A 755 -25.36 3.96 2.59
N SER A 756 -24.53 3.34 1.74
CA SER A 756 -23.93 2.04 2.02
C SER A 756 -22.68 2.17 2.89
N GLN A 757 -22.69 1.59 4.08
CA GLN A 757 -21.49 1.44 4.92
C GLN A 757 -20.90 0.04 4.76
N CYS A 758 -19.59 -0.05 4.51
CA CYS A 758 -18.89 -1.31 4.30
C CYS A 758 -18.18 -1.78 5.58
N GLN A 759 -18.36 -3.05 5.92
CA GLN A 759 -17.76 -3.72 7.09
C GLN A 759 -16.96 -4.94 6.61
N ASN A 760 -15.64 -4.85 6.66
CA ASN A 760 -14.70 -5.83 6.09
C ASN A 760 -13.58 -6.17 7.09
N CYS A 761 -13.26 -7.47 7.18
CA CYS A 761 -12.16 -8.01 7.96
C CYS A 761 -10.78 -7.46 7.56
N GLY A 762 -10.56 -7.19 6.27
CA GLY A 762 -9.26 -6.75 5.74
C GLY A 762 -8.91 -5.29 6.04
N THR A 763 -9.90 -4.45 6.33
CA THR A 763 -9.72 -3.01 6.62
C THR A 763 -9.81 -2.66 8.11
N GLY A 764 -9.97 -3.66 8.98
CA GLY A 764 -10.12 -3.47 10.43
C GLY A 764 -11.46 -2.88 10.88
N SER A 765 -12.44 -2.76 9.98
CA SER A 765 -13.77 -2.20 10.28
C SER A 765 -14.68 -3.18 11.04
N ALA A 766 -14.57 -4.47 10.73
CA ALA A 766 -15.21 -5.56 11.47
C ALA A 766 -14.21 -6.43 12.22
N LEU A 767 -14.59 -6.89 13.42
CA LEU A 767 -13.88 -7.93 14.16
C LEU A 767 -14.28 -9.29 13.57
N CYS A 768 -13.28 -10.01 13.06
CA CYS A 768 -13.50 -11.29 12.40
C CYS A 768 -12.79 -12.43 13.14
N GLN A 769 -13.47 -13.55 13.28
CA GLN A 769 -12.96 -14.76 13.91
C GLN A 769 -12.73 -15.83 12.85
N THR A 770 -11.57 -16.48 12.91
CA THR A 770 -11.26 -17.61 12.02
C THR A 770 -11.66 -18.92 12.68
N PHE A 771 -12.33 -19.78 11.91
CA PHE A 771 -12.66 -21.14 12.34
C PHE A 771 -12.57 -22.12 11.17
N THR A 772 -12.33 -23.40 11.49
CA THR A 772 -12.07 -24.45 10.50
C THR A 772 -13.10 -25.57 10.60
N CYS A 773 -13.60 -26.02 9.45
CA CYS A 773 -14.47 -27.19 9.34
C CYS A 773 -13.80 -28.26 8.48
N PRO A 774 -13.33 -29.37 9.07
CA PRO A 774 -12.68 -30.45 8.34
C PRO A 774 -13.71 -31.38 7.66
N LEU A 775 -13.58 -31.55 6.35
CA LEU A 775 -14.44 -32.40 5.51
C LEU A 775 -13.93 -33.86 5.53
N LEU A 776 -14.04 -34.49 6.71
CA LEU A 776 -13.52 -35.83 6.97
C LEU A 776 -14.36 -36.91 6.27
N GLY A 777 -13.73 -37.83 5.54
CA GLY A 777 -14.41 -38.97 4.90
C GLY A 777 -15.37 -38.53 3.79
N MET A 778 -14.94 -37.58 2.95
CA MET A 778 -15.66 -37.13 1.77
C MET A 778 -15.21 -37.93 0.54
N ASP A 779 -16.16 -38.56 -0.17
CA ASP A 779 -15.85 -39.40 -1.34
C ASP A 779 -15.68 -38.58 -2.63
N THR A 780 -16.72 -37.83 -3.01
CA THR A 780 -16.75 -37.03 -4.26
C THR A 780 -17.25 -35.60 -4.05
N SER A 781 -18.18 -35.36 -3.13
CA SER A 781 -18.64 -34.02 -2.77
C SER A 781 -19.12 -33.91 -1.32
N ALA A 782 -19.02 -32.70 -0.76
CA ALA A 782 -19.65 -32.32 0.50
C ALA A 782 -20.37 -30.99 0.36
N ASN A 783 -21.55 -30.91 0.96
CA ASN A 783 -22.32 -29.68 1.11
C ASN A 783 -22.22 -29.19 2.54
N LEU A 784 -21.89 -27.91 2.70
CA LEU A 784 -21.67 -27.25 3.96
C LEU A 784 -22.66 -26.09 4.10
N THR A 785 -23.65 -26.27 4.98
CA THR A 785 -24.71 -25.28 5.26
C THR A 785 -24.37 -24.52 6.53
N VAL A 786 -23.95 -23.27 6.37
CA VAL A 786 -23.63 -22.35 7.47
C VAL A 786 -24.83 -21.46 7.71
N ARG A 787 -25.43 -21.54 8.90
CA ARG A 787 -26.57 -20.70 9.31
C ARG A 787 -26.15 -19.69 10.34
N ALA A 788 -26.58 -18.45 10.11
CA ALA A 788 -26.32 -17.31 10.97
C ALA A 788 -27.54 -16.40 11.07
N ARG A 789 -27.44 -15.38 11.91
CA ARG A 789 -28.43 -14.30 12.03
C ARG A 789 -27.77 -12.93 12.11
N VAL A 790 -28.43 -11.94 11.52
CA VAL A 790 -28.12 -10.52 11.73
C VAL A 790 -28.49 -10.13 13.15
N TRP A 791 -27.63 -9.38 13.84
CA TRP A 791 -27.92 -8.86 15.17
C TRP A 791 -28.70 -7.53 15.09
N ASN A 792 -30.03 -7.61 15.13
CA ASN A 792 -30.89 -6.46 14.85
C ASN A 792 -30.68 -5.30 15.83
N SER A 793 -30.35 -5.56 17.11
CA SER A 793 -30.06 -4.50 18.09
C SER A 793 -28.87 -3.61 17.67
N THR A 794 -27.81 -4.18 17.10
CA THR A 794 -26.64 -3.41 16.63
C THR A 794 -27.00 -2.57 15.41
N MET A 795 -27.78 -3.15 14.48
CA MET A 795 -28.23 -2.46 13.27
C MET A 795 -29.19 -1.30 13.58
N LEU A 796 -30.05 -1.46 14.59
CA LEU A 796 -30.97 -0.42 15.08
C LEU A 796 -30.25 0.69 15.85
N GLU A 797 -29.27 0.35 16.71
CA GLU A 797 -28.55 1.33 17.54
C GLU A 797 -27.48 2.11 16.77
N ASP A 798 -26.60 1.42 16.04
CA ASP A 798 -25.36 2.03 15.51
C ASP A 798 -25.51 2.48 14.05
N TYR A 799 -26.41 1.85 13.29
CA TYR A 799 -26.54 2.09 11.84
C TYR A 799 -27.84 2.80 11.42
N ASN A 800 -28.84 2.92 12.30
CA ASN A 800 -30.04 3.78 12.18
C ASN A 800 -30.49 4.11 10.73
N ALA A 801 -31.13 3.14 10.07
CA ALA A 801 -31.60 3.18 8.69
C ALA A 801 -30.52 3.30 7.58
N ALA A 802 -29.26 2.92 7.84
CA ALA A 802 -28.22 2.74 6.83
C ALA A 802 -28.19 1.33 6.22
N ARG A 803 -27.74 1.19 4.97
CA ARG A 803 -27.48 -0.10 4.32
C ARG A 803 -26.08 -0.59 4.73
N VAL A 804 -25.97 -1.77 5.30
CA VAL A 804 -24.69 -2.32 5.78
C VAL A 804 -24.24 -3.47 4.87
N LEU A 805 -23.07 -3.35 4.27
CA LEU A 805 -22.44 -4.41 3.47
C LEU A 805 -21.39 -5.12 4.32
N VAL A 806 -21.63 -6.39 4.65
CA VAL A 806 -20.75 -7.22 5.46
C VAL A 806 -20.00 -8.21 4.57
N PHE A 807 -18.67 -8.14 4.60
CA PHE A 807 -17.77 -8.98 3.79
C PHE A 807 -17.12 -10.06 4.65
N GLY A 808 -17.14 -11.30 4.16
CA GLY A 808 -16.42 -12.43 4.75
C GLY A 808 -15.83 -13.35 3.68
N SER A 809 -15.01 -14.32 4.11
CA SER A 809 -14.37 -15.25 3.17
C SER A 809 -14.38 -16.69 3.68
N ALA A 810 -14.35 -17.63 2.73
CA ALA A 810 -14.22 -19.06 2.97
C ALA A 810 -13.08 -19.60 2.07
N THR A 811 -12.06 -20.18 2.68
CA THR A 811 -10.87 -20.70 2.00
C THR A 811 -10.79 -22.21 2.10
N LEU A 812 -10.81 -22.89 0.97
CA LEU A 812 -10.57 -24.33 0.88
C LEU A 812 -9.06 -24.61 0.96
N SER A 813 -8.68 -25.49 1.88
CA SER A 813 -7.31 -25.88 2.21
C SER A 813 -7.18 -27.40 2.24
N LEU A 814 -5.97 -27.93 1.99
CA LEU A 814 -5.67 -29.35 2.08
C LEU A 814 -4.79 -29.64 3.31
N LYS A 815 -5.25 -30.52 4.19
CA LYS A 815 -4.48 -31.05 5.31
C LYS A 815 -3.89 -32.42 4.96
N THR A 816 -2.56 -32.51 4.90
CA THR A 816 -1.83 -33.76 4.66
C THR A 816 -0.46 -33.76 5.32
N GLU A 817 -0.01 -34.94 5.74
CA GLU A 817 1.37 -35.19 6.21
C GLU A 817 2.31 -35.61 5.06
N LYS A 818 1.78 -35.81 3.85
CA LYS A 818 2.56 -36.25 2.67
C LYS A 818 3.03 -35.03 1.87
N SER A 819 4.31 -34.69 2.01
CA SER A 819 4.96 -33.55 1.33
C SER A 819 4.91 -33.58 -0.22
N THR A 820 4.58 -34.73 -0.81
CA THR A 820 4.37 -34.92 -2.25
C THR A 820 2.99 -34.50 -2.74
N ILE A 821 2.01 -34.30 -1.85
CA ILE A 821 0.66 -33.88 -2.21
C ILE A 821 0.49 -32.42 -1.75
N LYS A 822 0.24 -31.52 -2.71
CA LYS A 822 0.05 -30.09 -2.45
C LYS A 822 -1.12 -29.58 -3.26
N MET A 823 -1.92 -28.72 -2.63
CA MET A 823 -3.02 -28.00 -3.26
C MET A 823 -2.81 -26.50 -2.97
N SER A 824 -3.05 -25.65 -3.96
CA SER A 824 -3.15 -24.21 -3.76
C SER A 824 -4.46 -23.87 -3.06
N ASN A 825 -4.42 -23.07 -2.00
CA ASN A 825 -5.61 -22.60 -1.30
C ASN A 825 -6.55 -21.86 -2.28
N TYR A 826 -7.85 -22.10 -2.16
CA TYR A 826 -8.87 -21.46 -3.01
C TYR A 826 -9.86 -20.68 -2.15
N THR A 827 -9.91 -19.37 -2.31
CA THR A 827 -10.75 -18.47 -1.49
C THR A 827 -11.97 -17.99 -2.28
N ARG A 828 -13.14 -18.10 -1.66
CA ARG A 828 -14.39 -17.44 -2.08
C ARG A 828 -14.75 -16.36 -1.08
N GLU A 829 -15.04 -15.17 -1.58
CA GLU A 829 -15.61 -14.08 -0.78
C GLU A 829 -17.14 -14.13 -0.86
N PHE A 830 -17.80 -13.76 0.24
CA PHE A 830 -19.24 -13.59 0.31
C PHE A 830 -19.57 -12.20 0.85
N THR A 831 -20.65 -11.61 0.32
CA THR A 831 -21.16 -10.31 0.76
C THR A 831 -22.61 -10.47 1.22
N VAL A 832 -22.89 -10.02 2.44
CA VAL A 832 -24.24 -9.89 2.98
C VAL A 832 -24.62 -8.43 2.94
N ALA A 833 -25.67 -8.09 2.19
CA ALA A 833 -26.28 -6.78 2.23
C ALA A 833 -27.43 -6.80 3.25
N ILE A 834 -27.31 -5.92 4.24
CA ILE A 834 -28.25 -5.79 5.34
C ILE A 834 -28.98 -4.45 5.18
N ASP A 835 -30.28 -4.52 4.88
CA ASP A 835 -31.14 -3.37 4.60
C ASP A 835 -32.10 -3.12 5.80
N PRO A 836 -32.47 -1.87 6.16
CA PRO A 836 -33.49 -1.64 7.18
C PRO A 836 -34.88 -2.01 6.63
N ALA A 837 -35.69 -2.75 7.40
CA ALA A 837 -37.08 -2.98 7.00
C ALA A 837 -37.92 -1.70 7.17
N GLU A 838 -38.89 -1.50 6.27
CA GLU A 838 -39.80 -0.36 6.34
C GLU A 838 -40.56 -0.32 7.68
N ALA A 839 -40.64 0.87 8.28
CA ALA A 839 -41.62 1.14 9.32
C ALA A 839 -42.98 1.36 8.64
N GLU A 840 -44.01 0.63 9.08
CA GLU A 840 -45.40 0.95 8.68
C GLU A 840 -45.73 2.39 9.15
N GLU A 841 -45.74 3.34 8.22
CA GLU A 841 -46.29 4.67 8.49
C GLU A 841 -47.80 4.54 8.72
N LEU A 842 -48.19 4.54 9.99
CA LEU A 842 -49.58 4.78 10.40
C LEU A 842 -49.98 6.18 9.92
N GLN A 843 -50.68 6.24 8.78
CA GLN A 843 -51.28 7.47 8.26
C GLN A 843 -52.18 8.10 9.33
N TYR A 844 -51.70 9.18 9.95
CA TYR A 844 -52.46 9.93 10.93
C TYR A 844 -53.36 10.94 10.20
N GLU A 845 -54.54 10.48 9.74
CA GLU A 845 -55.55 11.38 9.19
C GLU A 845 -55.98 12.39 10.27
N VAL A 846 -55.59 13.66 10.08
CA VAL A 846 -55.97 14.74 10.99
C VAL A 846 -57.48 14.95 10.91
N PRO A 847 -58.23 14.84 12.02
CA PRO A 847 -59.69 14.98 11.99
C PRO A 847 -60.13 16.32 11.39
N LEU A 848 -61.07 16.26 10.44
CA LEU A 848 -61.52 17.41 9.63
C LEU A 848 -61.95 18.64 10.46
N TRP A 849 -62.43 18.42 11.70
CA TRP A 849 -62.82 19.48 12.61
C TRP A 849 -61.65 20.39 13.04
N ILE A 850 -60.41 19.87 13.11
CA ILE A 850 -59.22 20.67 13.44
C ILE A 850 -58.93 21.68 12.31
N ILE A 851 -59.10 21.24 11.05
CA ILE A 851 -58.97 22.10 9.87
C ILE A 851 -60.09 23.17 9.88
N ILE A 852 -61.33 22.79 10.18
CA ILE A 852 -62.46 23.74 10.27
C ILE A 852 -62.24 24.78 11.38
N VAL A 853 -61.80 24.36 12.56
CA VAL A 853 -61.55 25.27 13.70
C VAL A 853 -60.39 26.23 13.39
N SER A 854 -59.31 25.76 12.77
CA SER A 854 -58.16 26.61 12.42
C SER A 854 -58.50 27.61 11.29
N VAL A 855 -59.32 27.23 10.31
CA VAL A 855 -59.85 28.16 9.30
C VAL A 855 -60.76 29.21 9.93
N LEU A 856 -61.69 28.82 10.81
CA LEU A 856 -62.57 29.76 11.51
C LEU A 856 -61.77 30.75 12.39
N ALA A 857 -60.79 30.27 13.14
CA ALA A 857 -59.90 31.13 13.93
C ALA A 857 -59.11 32.12 13.06
N GLY A 858 -58.59 31.68 11.91
CA GLY A 858 -57.89 32.52 10.95
C GLY A 858 -58.77 33.62 10.35
N VAL A 859 -60.02 33.31 10.00
CA VAL A 859 -60.98 34.30 9.46
C VAL A 859 -61.38 35.32 10.54
N ILE A 860 -61.59 34.89 11.79
CA ILE A 860 -61.88 35.79 12.92
C ILE A 860 -60.71 36.74 13.18
N LEU A 861 -59.48 36.23 13.17
CA LEU A 861 -58.26 37.03 13.34
C LEU A 861 -58.10 38.06 12.20
N LEU A 862 -58.33 37.65 10.95
CA LEU A 862 -58.29 38.54 9.79
C LEU A 862 -59.34 39.66 9.89
N GLY A 863 -60.56 39.33 10.33
CA GLY A 863 -61.63 40.30 10.57
C GLY A 863 -61.25 41.35 11.62
N LEU A 864 -60.65 40.93 12.74
CA LEU A 864 -60.14 41.83 13.78
C LEU A 864 -59.04 42.76 13.25
N ILE A 865 -58.12 42.24 12.43
CA ILE A 865 -57.06 43.04 11.81
C ILE A 865 -57.65 44.09 10.84
N VAL A 866 -58.63 43.72 10.02
CA VAL A 866 -59.31 44.66 9.11
C VAL A 866 -60.05 45.76 9.89
N ILE A 867 -60.73 45.42 10.99
CA ILE A 867 -61.40 46.40 11.86
C ILE A 867 -60.39 47.34 12.52
N LEU A 868 -59.25 46.83 12.99
CA LEU A 868 -58.16 47.65 13.53
C LEU A 868 -57.60 48.61 12.48
N LEU A 869 -57.25 48.13 11.28
CA LEU A 869 -56.75 48.96 10.18
C LEU A 869 -57.76 50.03 9.74
N TRP A 870 -59.06 49.70 9.75
CA TRP A 870 -60.13 50.66 9.48
C TRP A 870 -60.23 51.74 10.57
N LYS A 871 -60.16 51.37 11.86
CA LYS A 871 -60.14 52.33 12.97
C LYS A 871 -58.87 53.19 13.00
N CYS A 872 -57.73 52.65 12.57
CA CYS A 872 -56.48 53.39 12.38
C CYS A 872 -56.48 54.30 11.14
N GLY A 873 -57.60 54.41 10.41
CA GLY A 873 -57.78 55.38 9.32
C GLY A 873 -57.14 54.99 7.98
N PHE A 874 -56.57 53.78 7.87
CA PHE A 874 -55.80 53.32 6.72
C PHE A 874 -56.58 53.36 5.38
N PHE A 875 -57.90 53.22 5.43
CA PHE A 875 -58.77 53.22 4.24
C PHE A 875 -59.34 54.60 3.85
N LYS A 876 -58.89 55.71 4.47
CA LYS A 876 -59.24 57.08 4.04
C LYS A 876 -58.28 57.55 2.94
N ARG A 877 -58.71 57.46 1.68
CA ARG A 877 -57.91 57.83 0.50
C ARG A 877 -57.89 59.34 0.28
N ALA A 878 -56.69 59.93 0.21
CA ALA A 878 -56.50 61.32 -0.23
C ALA A 878 -56.85 61.49 -1.72
N ASN A 879 -57.34 62.66 -2.10
CA ASN A 879 -57.90 62.90 -3.43
C ASN A 879 -56.80 63.03 -4.51
N THR A 880 -56.95 62.36 -5.64
CA THR A 880 -55.92 62.13 -6.67
C THR A 880 -55.43 63.37 -7.45
N ARG A 881 -55.81 64.59 -7.06
CA ARG A 881 -55.52 65.82 -7.81
C ARG A 881 -54.12 66.38 -7.50
N GLU A 882 -53.71 66.40 -6.23
CA GLU A 882 -52.41 66.92 -5.79
C GLU A 882 -51.21 66.09 -6.29
N LEU A 883 -51.42 64.80 -6.55
CA LEU A 883 -50.36 63.88 -6.99
C LEU A 883 -49.92 64.10 -8.45
N TYR A 884 -50.76 64.74 -9.29
CA TYR A 884 -50.42 65.01 -10.69
C TYR A 884 -49.64 66.32 -10.85
N GLU A 885 -49.95 67.36 -10.08
CA GLU A 885 -49.23 68.64 -10.10
C GLU A 885 -47.77 68.47 -9.62
N ALA A 886 -47.55 67.67 -8.57
CA ALA A 886 -46.22 67.32 -8.08
C ALA A 886 -45.37 66.45 -9.05
N LYS A 887 -45.99 65.84 -10.07
CA LYS A 887 -45.27 65.09 -11.12
C LYS A 887 -44.95 65.91 -12.35
N ALA A 888 -45.76 66.93 -12.68
CA ALA A 888 -45.48 67.83 -13.80
C ALA A 888 -44.20 68.66 -13.56
N GLN A 889 -44.06 69.27 -12.38
CA GLN A 889 -42.89 70.09 -12.02
C GLN A 889 -41.56 69.30 -12.00
N LYS A 890 -41.60 67.97 -11.89
CA LYS A 890 -40.40 67.12 -11.82
C LYS A 890 -39.88 66.69 -13.19
N ALA A 891 -40.60 67.01 -14.28
CA ALA A 891 -40.25 66.60 -15.64
C ALA A 891 -39.45 67.67 -16.42
N GLU A 892 -39.57 68.95 -16.08
CA GLU A 892 -38.84 70.04 -16.76
C GLU A 892 -37.41 70.27 -16.23
N MET A 893 -37.07 69.69 -15.07
CA MET A 893 -35.83 70.00 -14.34
C MET A 893 -34.62 69.08 -14.64
N LYS A 894 -34.62 68.42 -15.82
CA LYS A 894 -33.50 67.58 -16.29
C LYS A 894 -33.14 67.82 -17.77
N THR A 895 -32.91 69.09 -18.10
CA THR A 895 -32.10 69.49 -19.26
C THR A 895 -30.89 70.29 -18.78
N GLN A 896 -29.75 70.05 -19.44
CA GLN A 896 -28.48 70.78 -19.33
C GLN A 896 -27.59 70.55 -18.08
N PRO A 897 -26.25 70.74 -18.22
CA PRO A 897 -25.29 69.66 -17.90
C PRO A 897 -24.19 70.05 -16.89
N SER A 898 -23.21 69.16 -16.71
CA SER A 898 -22.09 69.34 -15.76
C SER A 898 -21.19 70.52 -16.09
N GLU A 899 -20.99 71.42 -15.13
CA GLU A 899 -19.96 72.45 -15.22
C GLU A 899 -18.62 71.99 -14.65
N ASN A 900 -17.63 71.87 -15.54
CA ASN A 900 -16.30 72.33 -15.20
C ASN A 900 -16.37 73.87 -15.14
N ASN A 901 -16.43 74.44 -13.93
CA ASN A 901 -15.48 75.47 -13.53
C ASN A 901 -15.67 75.85 -12.05
N ARG A 902 -14.53 75.99 -11.39
CA ARG A 902 -14.40 76.32 -9.98
C ARG A 902 -13.80 77.74 -9.95
N LEU A 903 -14.45 78.69 -9.27
CA LEU A 903 -13.91 80.03 -8.96
C LEU A 903 -13.74 80.93 -10.21
N THR A 904 -13.84 82.25 -10.20
CA THR A 904 -14.00 83.27 -9.14
C THR A 904 -15.16 84.25 -9.54
N GLU A 905 -15.47 85.40 -8.94
CA GLU A 905 -15.00 86.17 -7.77
C GLU A 905 -16.16 87.10 -7.31
N GLU A 906 -16.39 87.26 -6.00
CA GLU A 906 -16.88 88.50 -5.36
C GLU A 906 -16.15 88.64 -4.00
N ASP A 907 -16.10 89.88 -3.47
CA ASP A 907 -15.30 90.30 -2.30
C ASP A 907 -15.55 89.53 -0.97
#